data_AF-A0A970CXR2-F1
#
_entry.id   AF-A0A970CXR2-F1
#
_cell.length_a   1.000
_cell.length_b   1.000
_cell.length_c   1.000
_cell.angle_alpha   90.00
_cell.angle_beta   90.00
_cell.angle_gamma   90.00
#
_symmetry.space_group_name_H-M   'P 1'
#
loop_
_entity.id
_entity.type
_entity.pdbx_description
1 polymer ?
#
loop_
_entity_poly.entity_id
_entity_poly.type
_entity_poly.pdbx_seq_one_letter_code
_entity_poly.pdbx_strand_id
1 'polypeptide(L)'
;REAPIHAKVYIMRKDPERVPDTFGSVITGSSNFSASGLMNNLEFNVELKDYGDVKFALDKFEELWKDGVDISDTYIESVEQNTWMRDDITPYQLYLETLYEFFKEEINADKENFETLLPDGYMRLQYQIDAVTQARQKLDAYNGVFISDVVGLGKTYICAMLANSFNRNTYKLFICPPVLIDYWRDVLTEFGVSRFEVESLGKLDKIIEKGTDKYSYIFVDEAHRFRNSGTESFTALHQICRGKKVVLISATPINNYTSDVENQIYLFQAKQSGTINGIKNIEGFFRGLNSKLTKLRKGSPEYKKQLRENSEVIRDRLIREVMVRRTRSEIKEYYEDDLKKQGLTFPSVGSPEKIIYEFDEDTDDAFYQTINIIKDFKYSRYMPLIYLKNQKKYASLIAGQRNMGGFMKGILIKRLESSFYAFSKTLERFVDSYSKFIAMAKTGKVYISKKVDVYDLLDSGDTKKLLYLIEQEDIMEFETKEFSSQFFIDLEADLAQLKSLQTIWYFIKTDPKLNEFRKTITSNPLFHKKKAIVFTDSMETAEYLYSSLKDIYRDRLIYFSGKSSPALKIEIEDSFNPKFKSNDNDKYDLLITTDVLAEGINLHRANIIVNYDLPWNPTRIMQRVGRINRVGTEHDRIYVFNLFPTAQSEAHLPMEERILEKLQAFHDTLGEDYKYLSDEEEVSPKKLFSDLNKDLEDEEQSTNPELAYLSVIRKVRDNDPKLFNLVKRLPKKAKTGKMGKTEEDSTITFIRKGALKTFFISNGEEGEQISFMQAIDHICCSEDEPKISVSSKFFDHFAHNNNAFDQMLVAEEEVSTEKIMVAGNDAKVIRLLKAIRTEPRLTDDQEEKINKLISLWESGEIPSKISKDVLKKSKLVSDVLELYYEIMKLVPSTYFETRQSVR
;
A
#
# COMPACT_ATOMS: atom_id res chain seq x y z
N ARG A 1 -7.80 67.62 -30.60
CA ARG A 1 -7.74 66.62 -29.51
C ARG A 1 -9.18 66.24 -29.22
N GLU A 2 -9.69 65.26 -29.94
CA GLU A 2 -11.02 64.71 -29.70
C GLU A 2 -10.98 63.90 -28.40
N ALA A 3 -11.89 64.20 -27.49
CA ALA A 3 -12.00 63.49 -26.24
C ALA A 3 -12.71 62.15 -26.49
N PRO A 4 -12.14 61.01 -26.10
CA PRO A 4 -12.80 59.72 -26.28
C PRO A 4 -14.10 59.67 -25.49
N ILE A 5 -15.19 59.23 -26.12
CA ILE A 5 -16.46 58.97 -25.46
C ILE A 5 -16.34 57.66 -24.66
N HIS A 6 -16.50 57.76 -23.34
CA HIS A 6 -16.46 56.59 -22.44
C HIS A 6 -17.83 55.90 -22.30
N ALA A 7 -18.91 56.56 -22.73
CA ALA A 7 -20.26 56.03 -22.65
C ALA A 7 -20.44 54.85 -23.62
N LYS A 8 -21.13 53.81 -23.17
CA LYS A 8 -21.47 52.64 -23.99
C LYS A 8 -22.90 52.78 -24.46
N VAL A 9 -23.11 52.43 -25.73
CA VAL A 9 -24.40 52.57 -26.39
C VAL A 9 -24.68 51.25 -27.10
N TYR A 10 -25.83 50.65 -26.77
CA TYR A 10 -26.30 49.40 -27.36
C TYR A 10 -27.55 49.71 -28.17
N ILE A 11 -27.47 49.59 -29.48
CA ILE A 11 -28.56 49.94 -30.39
C ILE A 11 -29.15 48.65 -30.95
N MET A 12 -30.41 48.38 -30.61
CA MET A 12 -31.14 47.18 -31.01
C MET A 12 -32.18 47.57 -32.05
N ARG A 13 -31.85 47.36 -33.33
CA ARG A 13 -32.75 47.62 -34.45
C ARG A 13 -33.72 46.46 -34.65
N LYS A 14 -34.98 46.78 -34.89
CA LYS A 14 -35.99 45.78 -35.28
C LYS A 14 -36.27 45.89 -36.77
N ASP A 15 -36.59 44.75 -37.37
CA ASP A 15 -37.05 44.67 -38.75
C ASP A 15 -38.48 45.26 -38.83
N PRO A 16 -38.67 46.41 -39.50
CA PRO A 16 -39.97 47.07 -39.57
C PRO A 16 -41.03 46.25 -40.32
N GLU A 17 -40.63 45.28 -41.16
CA GLU A 17 -41.57 44.38 -41.84
C GLU A 17 -42.11 43.30 -40.90
N ARG A 18 -41.36 42.94 -39.86
CA ARG A 18 -41.75 41.93 -38.86
C ARG A 18 -42.36 42.54 -37.61
N VAL A 19 -41.92 43.73 -37.21
CA VAL A 19 -42.38 44.43 -36.00
C VAL A 19 -42.60 45.92 -36.32
N PRO A 20 -43.70 46.28 -36.98
CA PRO A 20 -43.93 47.64 -37.51
C PRO A 20 -44.12 48.70 -36.42
N ASP A 21 -44.49 48.28 -35.20
CA ASP A 21 -44.86 49.20 -34.10
C ASP A 21 -43.65 49.83 -33.40
N THR A 22 -42.42 49.44 -33.72
CA THR A 22 -41.22 49.96 -33.06
C THR A 22 -40.00 49.89 -33.97
N PHE A 23 -39.25 51.00 -34.02
CA PHE A 23 -38.02 51.10 -34.79
C PHE A 23 -36.82 50.40 -34.12
N GLY A 24 -36.90 50.19 -32.82
CA GLY A 24 -35.84 49.59 -32.01
C GLY A 24 -35.83 50.10 -30.58
N SER A 25 -34.74 49.82 -29.88
CA SER A 25 -34.41 50.46 -28.61
C SER A 25 -32.93 50.79 -28.55
N VAL A 26 -32.58 51.77 -27.72
CA VAL A 26 -31.19 52.08 -27.39
C VAL A 26 -31.02 52.02 -25.88
N ILE A 27 -29.98 51.33 -25.44
CA ILE A 27 -29.55 51.29 -24.05
C ILE A 27 -28.26 52.08 -23.95
N THR A 28 -28.22 53.07 -23.08
CA THR A 28 -27.01 53.85 -22.79
C THR A 28 -26.67 53.80 -21.31
N GLY A 29 -25.37 53.68 -21.03
CA GLY A 29 -24.85 53.66 -19.66
C GLY A 29 -23.37 53.30 -19.63
N SER A 30 -22.90 52.88 -18.46
CA SER A 30 -21.51 52.47 -18.26
C SER A 30 -21.28 50.97 -18.47
N SER A 31 -22.35 50.19 -18.67
CA SER A 31 -22.27 48.72 -18.66
C SER A 31 -21.44 48.21 -19.81
N ASN A 32 -20.55 47.27 -19.51
CA ASN A 32 -19.73 46.60 -20.50
C ASN A 32 -20.01 45.08 -20.45
N PHE A 33 -19.61 44.39 -21.50
CA PHE A 33 -19.70 42.92 -21.57
C PHE A 33 -18.50 42.21 -20.91
N SER A 34 -17.79 42.87 -20.01
CA SER A 34 -16.77 42.18 -19.20
C SER A 34 -17.46 41.38 -18.09
N ALA A 35 -16.76 40.38 -17.53
CA ALA A 35 -17.26 39.64 -16.37
C ALA A 35 -17.66 40.56 -15.20
N SER A 36 -16.93 41.68 -14.99
CA SER A 36 -17.25 42.64 -13.94
C SER A 36 -18.57 43.37 -14.19
N GLY A 37 -18.85 43.77 -15.44
CA GLY A 37 -20.10 44.44 -15.82
C GLY A 37 -21.31 43.50 -15.87
N LEU A 38 -21.10 42.21 -16.13
CA LEU A 38 -22.17 41.21 -16.22
C LEU A 38 -22.55 40.55 -14.88
N MET A 39 -21.61 40.45 -13.93
CA MET A 39 -21.84 39.72 -12.67
C MET A 39 -21.64 40.52 -11.40
N ASN A 40 -20.69 41.47 -11.36
CA ASN A 40 -20.21 42.03 -10.09
C ASN A 40 -20.60 43.49 -9.86
N ASN A 41 -20.80 44.26 -10.91
CA ASN A 41 -21.13 45.67 -10.83
C ASN A 41 -22.63 45.91 -11.02
N LEU A 42 -23.21 46.67 -10.10
CA LEU A 42 -24.57 47.17 -10.24
C LEU A 42 -24.51 48.45 -11.07
N GLU A 43 -24.84 48.34 -12.35
CA GLU A 43 -24.71 49.43 -13.30
C GLU A 43 -26.07 49.97 -13.74
N PHE A 44 -26.21 51.30 -13.72
CA PHE A 44 -27.45 51.97 -14.08
C PHE A 44 -27.46 52.28 -15.58
N ASN A 45 -28.34 51.59 -16.30
CA ASN A 45 -28.57 51.83 -17.73
C ASN A 45 -29.95 52.42 -17.95
N VAL A 46 -30.06 53.29 -18.95
CA VAL A 46 -31.34 53.84 -19.40
C VAL A 46 -31.66 53.24 -20.76
N GLU A 47 -32.85 52.65 -20.89
CA GLU A 47 -33.39 52.18 -22.17
C GLU A 47 -34.36 53.23 -22.73
N LEU A 48 -34.12 53.67 -23.97
CA LEU A 48 -35.00 54.57 -24.73
C LEU A 48 -35.57 53.80 -25.92
N LYS A 49 -36.87 53.96 -26.17
CA LYS A 49 -37.62 53.21 -27.21
C LYS A 49 -38.25 54.11 -28.27
N ASP A 50 -38.24 55.42 -28.05
CA ASP A 50 -38.81 56.38 -28.98
C ASP A 50 -37.98 56.45 -30.26
N TYR A 51 -38.68 56.53 -31.40
CA TYR A 51 -38.06 56.57 -32.73
C TYR A 51 -36.98 57.65 -32.81
N GLY A 52 -37.25 58.84 -32.28
CA GLY A 52 -36.34 59.99 -32.32
C GLY A 52 -35.02 59.71 -31.61
N ASP A 53 -35.08 59.10 -30.43
CA ASP A 53 -33.90 58.81 -29.60
C ASP A 53 -33.07 57.67 -30.20
N VAL A 54 -33.73 56.60 -30.66
CA VAL A 54 -33.06 55.46 -31.30
C VAL A 54 -32.41 55.89 -32.60
N LYS A 55 -33.08 56.73 -33.39
CA LYS A 55 -32.53 57.29 -34.63
C LYS A 55 -31.36 58.23 -34.35
N PHE A 56 -31.48 59.13 -33.37
CA PHE A 56 -30.38 60.02 -33.00
C PHE A 56 -29.14 59.23 -32.55
N ALA A 57 -29.32 58.21 -31.70
CA ALA A 57 -28.24 57.36 -31.25
C ALA A 57 -27.59 56.58 -32.39
N LEU A 58 -28.39 56.08 -33.34
CA LEU A 58 -27.89 55.42 -34.54
C LEU A 58 -27.12 56.37 -35.45
N ASP A 59 -27.68 57.53 -35.77
CA ASP A 59 -27.02 58.52 -36.63
C ASP A 59 -25.69 58.98 -36.00
N LYS A 60 -25.66 59.16 -34.67
CA LYS A 60 -24.42 59.47 -33.94
C LYS A 60 -23.43 58.31 -33.90
N PHE A 61 -23.91 57.08 -33.75
CA PHE A 61 -23.04 55.90 -33.85
C PHE A 61 -22.39 55.82 -35.24
N GLU A 62 -23.17 55.96 -36.31
CA GLU A 62 -22.67 55.93 -37.70
C GLU A 62 -21.72 57.09 -38.02
N GLU A 63 -21.95 58.27 -37.43
CA GLU A 63 -21.02 59.41 -37.51
C GLU A 63 -19.68 59.06 -36.84
N LEU A 64 -19.71 58.59 -35.59
CA LEU A 64 -18.50 58.23 -34.83
C LEU A 64 -17.78 57.00 -35.39
N TRP A 65 -18.52 56.06 -35.98
CA TRP A 65 -17.98 54.83 -36.55
C TRP A 65 -17.12 55.11 -37.79
N LYS A 66 -17.46 56.15 -38.57
CA LYS A 66 -16.64 56.60 -39.71
C LYS A 66 -15.26 57.10 -39.29
N ASP A 67 -15.18 57.70 -38.11
CA ASP A 67 -13.93 58.16 -37.49
C ASP A 67 -13.28 57.09 -36.61
N GLY A 68 -13.85 55.88 -36.59
CA GLY A 68 -13.35 54.73 -35.85
C GLY A 68 -12.01 54.23 -36.40
N VAL A 69 -11.20 53.68 -35.51
CA VAL A 69 -9.97 52.98 -35.89
C VAL A 69 -10.31 51.52 -36.13
N ASP A 70 -10.04 51.00 -37.32
CA ASP A 70 -10.17 49.57 -37.60
C ASP A 70 -9.13 48.79 -36.81
N ILE A 71 -9.61 47.89 -35.97
CA ILE A 71 -8.81 47.00 -35.12
C ILE A 71 -9.04 45.52 -35.49
N SER A 72 -9.75 45.25 -36.58
CA SER A 72 -10.15 43.90 -37.01
C SER A 72 -8.94 42.96 -37.09
N ASP A 73 -7.86 43.39 -37.75
CA ASP A 73 -6.64 42.59 -37.87
C ASP A 73 -6.03 42.26 -36.50
N THR A 74 -6.02 43.22 -35.57
CA THR A 74 -5.52 43.01 -34.20
C THR A 74 -6.38 42.01 -33.43
N TYR A 75 -7.71 42.02 -33.63
CA TYR A 75 -8.62 41.06 -33.01
C TYR A 75 -8.53 39.68 -33.65
N ILE A 76 -8.48 39.60 -34.98
CA ILE A 76 -8.30 38.35 -35.73
C ILE A 76 -6.97 37.70 -35.32
N GLU A 77 -5.87 38.45 -35.35
CA GLU A 77 -4.55 37.96 -34.91
C GLU A 77 -4.58 37.53 -33.44
N SER A 78 -5.27 38.28 -32.57
CA SER A 78 -5.43 37.88 -31.17
C SER A 78 -6.20 36.58 -31.02
N VAL A 79 -7.32 36.42 -31.73
CA VAL A 79 -8.15 35.21 -31.70
C VAL A 79 -7.38 34.02 -32.26
N GLU A 80 -6.74 34.19 -33.42
CA GLU A 80 -6.05 33.15 -34.18
C GLU A 80 -4.67 32.78 -33.64
N GLN A 81 -4.00 33.64 -32.86
CA GLN A 81 -2.65 33.35 -32.33
C GLN A 81 -2.55 33.32 -30.81
N ASN A 82 -3.42 34.04 -30.09
CA ASN A 82 -3.28 34.28 -28.65
C ASN A 82 -4.42 33.71 -27.80
N THR A 83 -5.45 33.10 -28.40
CA THR A 83 -6.56 32.47 -27.66
C THR A 83 -6.65 30.96 -27.87
N TRP A 84 -7.53 30.31 -27.11
CA TRP A 84 -7.86 28.89 -27.25
C TRP A 84 -8.60 28.54 -28.56
N MET A 85 -8.96 29.53 -29.38
CA MET A 85 -9.58 29.33 -30.70
C MET A 85 -8.58 29.05 -31.84
N ARG A 86 -7.28 29.00 -31.51
CA ARG A 86 -6.21 28.59 -32.42
C ARG A 86 -6.53 27.27 -33.13
N ASP A 87 -6.39 27.29 -34.46
CA ASP A 87 -6.57 26.10 -35.31
C ASP A 87 -5.24 25.58 -35.88
N ASP A 88 -4.10 25.99 -35.33
CA ASP A 88 -2.77 25.54 -35.75
C ASP A 88 -2.15 24.49 -34.81
N ILE A 89 -2.79 24.20 -33.67
CA ILE A 89 -2.30 23.24 -32.68
C ILE A 89 -2.41 21.81 -33.22
N THR A 90 -1.27 21.13 -33.36
CA THR A 90 -1.20 19.75 -33.86
C THR A 90 -1.53 18.71 -32.78
N PRO A 91 -1.96 17.49 -33.16
CA PRO A 91 -2.13 16.38 -32.21
C PRO A 91 -0.90 16.12 -31.34
N TYR A 92 0.28 16.12 -31.95
CA TYR A 92 1.54 15.88 -31.24
C TYR A 92 1.85 16.96 -30.20
N GLN A 93 1.63 18.24 -30.54
CA GLN A 93 1.83 19.35 -29.59
C GLN A 93 0.89 19.26 -28.40
N LEU A 94 -0.39 18.94 -28.62
CA LEU A 94 -1.37 18.79 -27.52
C LEU A 94 -1.09 17.54 -26.68
N TYR A 95 -0.61 16.46 -27.29
CA TYR A 95 -0.13 15.28 -26.58
C TYR A 95 1.05 15.62 -25.66
N LEU A 96 2.07 16.33 -26.16
CA LEU A 96 3.19 16.80 -25.35
C LEU A 96 2.76 17.80 -24.27
N GLU A 97 1.76 18.66 -24.53
CA GLU A 97 1.18 19.56 -23.53
C GLU A 97 0.51 18.78 -22.41
N THR A 98 -0.20 17.70 -22.77
CA THR A 98 -0.81 16.81 -21.80
C THR A 98 0.25 16.15 -20.92
N LEU A 99 1.34 15.64 -21.50
CA LEU A 99 2.48 15.13 -20.72
C LEU A 99 3.11 16.22 -19.85
N TYR A 100 3.29 17.43 -20.39
CA TYR A 100 3.86 18.55 -19.67
C TYR A 100 3.01 18.95 -18.46
N GLU A 101 1.69 19.09 -18.62
CA GLU A 101 0.81 19.46 -17.51
C GLU A 101 0.61 18.31 -16.51
N PHE A 102 0.61 17.06 -16.99
CA PHE A 102 0.53 15.88 -16.13
C PHE A 102 1.80 15.68 -15.31
N PHE A 103 2.99 15.91 -15.87
CA PHE A 103 4.28 15.73 -15.20
C PHE A 103 4.96 17.04 -14.76
N LYS A 104 4.22 18.15 -14.72
CA LYS A 104 4.77 19.51 -14.58
C LYS A 104 5.74 19.67 -13.41
N GLU A 105 5.42 19.04 -12.29
CA GLU A 105 6.20 19.04 -11.06
C GLU A 105 7.41 18.09 -11.13
N GLU A 106 7.31 16.96 -11.84
CA GLU A 106 8.43 16.01 -11.98
C GLU A 106 9.46 16.43 -13.03
N ILE A 107 9.03 17.12 -14.10
CA ILE A 107 9.87 17.36 -15.29
C ILE A 107 11.21 17.98 -14.91
N ASN A 108 11.21 18.99 -14.04
CA ASN A 108 12.41 19.71 -13.61
C ASN A 108 12.98 19.29 -12.26
N ALA A 109 12.43 18.25 -11.62
CA ALA A 109 12.91 17.77 -10.32
C ALA A 109 14.38 17.32 -10.35
N ASP A 110 14.91 17.01 -11.53
CA ASP A 110 16.32 16.70 -11.77
C ASP A 110 17.25 17.92 -11.77
N LYS A 111 16.71 19.10 -12.06
CA LYS A 111 17.45 20.37 -12.09
C LYS A 111 17.21 21.23 -10.85
N GLU A 112 16.19 20.92 -10.04
CA GLU A 112 16.01 21.59 -8.75
C GLU A 112 17.19 21.31 -7.81
N ASN A 113 17.72 22.36 -7.17
CA ASN A 113 18.75 22.23 -6.15
C ASN A 113 18.12 21.65 -4.87
N PHE A 114 18.02 20.33 -4.82
CA PHE A 114 17.76 19.55 -3.61
C PHE A 114 18.97 19.54 -2.63
N GLU A 115 19.98 20.40 -2.84
CA GLU A 115 21.16 20.54 -1.96
C GLU A 115 20.78 20.76 -0.49
N THR A 116 19.59 21.33 -0.20
CA THR A 116 19.11 21.52 1.18
C THR A 116 18.42 20.32 1.81
N LEU A 117 18.10 19.27 1.03
CA LEU A 117 17.35 18.09 1.50
C LEU A 117 18.23 16.87 1.75
N LEU A 118 19.47 16.86 1.25
CA LEU A 118 20.46 15.80 1.44
C LEU A 118 21.58 16.28 2.38
N PRO A 119 21.95 15.50 3.40
CA PRO A 119 23.09 15.83 4.26
C PRO A 119 24.43 15.66 3.54
N ASP A 120 25.49 16.27 4.08
CA ASP A 120 26.85 16.07 3.61
C ASP A 120 27.23 14.58 3.64
N GLY A 121 27.83 14.09 2.55
CA GLY A 121 28.27 12.70 2.40
C GLY A 121 27.21 11.73 1.84
N TYR A 122 25.97 12.19 1.60
CA TYR A 122 24.96 11.39 0.92
C TYR A 122 25.00 11.58 -0.60
N MET A 123 24.86 10.47 -1.35
CA MET A 123 24.78 10.51 -2.80
C MET A 123 23.42 11.02 -3.26
N ARG A 124 23.42 11.95 -4.20
CA ARG A 124 22.21 12.46 -4.85
C ARG A 124 21.78 11.48 -5.95
N LEU A 125 20.74 10.70 -5.68
CA LEU A 125 20.15 9.75 -6.61
C LEU A 125 18.85 10.30 -7.18
N GLN A 126 18.79 10.48 -8.50
CA GLN A 126 17.66 11.15 -9.14
C GLN A 126 16.34 10.40 -8.95
N TYR A 127 16.35 9.07 -9.01
CA TYR A 127 15.16 8.25 -8.81
C TYR A 127 14.54 8.42 -7.41
N GLN A 128 15.36 8.72 -6.39
CA GLN A 128 14.87 8.96 -5.03
C GLN A 128 14.20 10.33 -4.91
N ILE A 129 14.74 11.34 -5.58
CA ILE A 129 14.16 12.69 -5.64
C ILE A 129 12.80 12.65 -6.34
N ASP A 130 12.74 12.01 -7.51
CA ASP A 130 11.49 11.82 -8.25
C ASP A 130 10.45 11.07 -7.39
N ALA A 131 10.89 10.08 -6.60
CA ALA A 131 10.02 9.37 -5.67
C ALA A 131 9.42 10.28 -4.58
N VAL A 132 10.22 11.20 -4.02
CA VAL A 132 9.76 12.17 -3.03
C VAL A 132 8.71 13.11 -3.64
N THR A 133 8.97 13.63 -4.84
CA THR A 133 8.06 14.55 -5.53
C THR A 133 6.72 13.89 -5.81
N GLN A 134 6.72 12.67 -6.36
CA GLN A 134 5.49 11.90 -6.60
C GLN A 134 4.77 11.57 -5.29
N ALA A 135 5.51 11.16 -4.26
CA ALA A 135 4.93 10.81 -2.97
C ALA A 135 4.20 11.99 -2.33
N ARG A 136 4.79 13.19 -2.42
CA ARG A 136 4.18 14.42 -1.93
C ARG A 136 2.88 14.76 -2.66
N GLN A 137 2.86 14.68 -3.99
CA GLN A 137 1.65 14.94 -4.78
C GLN A 137 0.51 13.99 -4.41
N LYS A 138 0.79 12.69 -4.36
CA LYS A 138 -0.21 11.66 -4.00
C LYS A 138 -0.72 11.85 -2.57
N LEU A 139 0.17 12.19 -1.64
CA LEU A 139 -0.18 12.48 -0.25
C LEU A 139 -1.07 13.74 -0.13
N ASP A 140 -0.79 14.77 -0.92
CA ASP A 140 -1.59 16.00 -0.94
C ASP A 140 -2.96 15.79 -1.62
N ALA A 141 -3.03 14.93 -2.64
CA ALA A 141 -4.28 14.61 -3.33
C ALA A 141 -5.20 13.66 -2.54
N TYR A 142 -4.64 12.61 -1.93
CA TYR A 142 -5.42 11.50 -1.36
C TYR A 142 -5.27 11.33 0.15
N ASN A 143 -4.55 12.23 0.84
CA ASN A 143 -4.21 12.13 2.27
C ASN A 143 -3.43 10.85 2.66
N GLY A 144 -3.02 10.04 1.69
CA GLY A 144 -2.16 8.90 1.94
C GLY A 144 -1.39 8.46 0.71
N VAL A 145 -0.22 7.86 0.95
CA VAL A 145 0.65 7.32 -0.09
C VAL A 145 1.39 6.08 0.39
N PHE A 146 1.57 5.12 -0.52
CA PHE A 146 2.42 3.96 -0.34
C PHE A 146 3.79 4.21 -0.96
N ILE A 147 4.86 4.06 -0.16
CA ILE A 147 6.23 4.01 -0.65
C ILE A 147 6.60 2.54 -0.80
N SER A 148 6.46 2.04 -2.02
CA SER A 148 6.53 0.61 -2.38
C SER A 148 7.63 0.27 -3.37
N ASP A 149 8.61 1.15 -3.55
CA ASP A 149 9.87 0.83 -4.25
C ASP A 149 10.43 -0.50 -3.76
N VAL A 150 11.02 -1.29 -4.67
CA VAL A 150 11.56 -2.62 -4.33
C VAL A 150 12.61 -2.54 -3.20
N VAL A 151 12.83 -3.67 -2.52
CA VAL A 151 13.73 -3.70 -1.36
C VAL A 151 15.13 -3.24 -1.77
N GLY A 152 15.80 -2.44 -0.95
CA GLY A 152 17.17 -1.97 -1.21
C GLY A 152 17.31 -0.65 -1.97
N LEU A 153 16.21 -0.04 -2.44
CA LEU A 153 16.25 1.25 -3.18
C LEU A 153 16.36 2.51 -2.30
N GLY A 154 16.37 2.37 -0.97
CA GLY A 154 16.53 3.50 -0.04
C GLY A 154 15.23 4.15 0.44
N LYS A 155 14.15 3.38 0.60
CA LYS A 155 12.85 3.86 1.12
C LYS A 155 12.96 4.71 2.39
N THR A 156 13.84 4.34 3.33
CA THR A 156 14.10 5.14 4.54
C THR A 156 14.56 6.55 4.20
N TYR A 157 15.50 6.69 3.26
CA TYR A 157 16.02 8.00 2.81
C TYR A 157 14.95 8.78 2.03
N ILE A 158 14.19 8.10 1.17
CA ILE A 158 13.02 8.73 0.48
C ILE A 158 12.05 9.31 1.51
N CYS A 159 11.73 8.56 2.56
CA CYS A 159 10.80 9.03 3.60
C CYS A 159 11.40 10.15 4.46
N ALA A 160 12.71 10.11 4.75
CA ALA A 160 13.38 11.17 5.48
C ALA A 160 13.40 12.49 4.67
N MET A 161 13.73 12.42 3.37
CA MET A 161 13.64 13.57 2.46
C MET A 161 12.21 14.10 2.34
N LEU A 162 11.22 13.21 2.20
CA LEU A 162 9.81 13.57 2.16
C LEU A 162 9.39 14.30 3.45
N ALA A 163 9.77 13.78 4.61
CA ALA A 163 9.48 14.39 5.90
C ALA A 163 10.15 15.76 6.07
N ASN A 164 11.38 15.92 5.58
CA ASN A 164 12.11 17.20 5.59
C ASN A 164 11.50 18.23 4.62
N SER A 165 10.84 17.76 3.55
CA SER A 165 10.17 18.64 2.57
C SER A 165 8.90 19.32 3.13
N PHE A 166 8.35 18.81 4.25
CA PHE A 166 7.16 19.36 4.87
C PHE A 166 7.45 20.58 5.75
N ASN A 167 6.39 21.31 6.12
CA ASN A 167 6.50 22.47 7.00
C ASN A 167 7.24 22.10 8.31
N ARG A 168 8.25 22.89 8.68
CA ARG A 168 9.08 22.63 9.87
C ARG A 168 8.31 22.69 11.19
N ASN A 169 7.15 23.35 11.21
CA ASN A 169 6.32 23.51 12.40
C ASN A 169 5.34 22.35 12.66
N THR A 170 5.13 21.45 11.70
CA THR A 170 4.24 20.29 11.89
C THR A 170 4.98 19.15 12.59
N TYR A 171 4.29 18.40 13.46
CA TYR A 171 4.88 17.20 14.06
C TYR A 171 4.68 15.97 13.15
N LYS A 172 5.71 15.14 13.07
CA LYS A 172 5.73 13.87 12.32
C LYS A 172 5.89 12.70 13.28
N LEU A 173 5.06 11.68 13.15
CA LEU A 173 5.19 10.43 13.91
C LEU A 173 5.71 9.33 12.99
N PHE A 174 6.78 8.65 13.40
CA PHE A 174 7.30 7.46 12.73
C PHE A 174 7.02 6.23 13.60
N ILE A 175 6.34 5.24 13.04
CA ILE A 175 6.01 3.99 13.71
C ILE A 175 6.76 2.88 12.98
N CYS A 176 7.68 2.20 13.68
CA CYS A 176 8.54 1.19 13.07
C CYS A 176 8.78 -0.05 13.96
N PRO A 177 9.27 -1.17 13.41
CA PRO A 177 9.76 -2.30 14.19
C PRO A 177 10.73 -1.88 15.31
N PRO A 178 10.72 -2.53 16.49
CA PRO A 178 11.60 -2.18 17.61
C PRO A 178 13.08 -2.05 17.24
N VAL A 179 13.56 -2.92 16.34
CA VAL A 179 14.97 -2.98 15.91
C VAL A 179 15.39 -1.81 15.01
N LEU A 180 14.44 -1.01 14.52
CA LEU A 180 14.65 0.13 13.61
C LEU A 180 14.56 1.49 14.29
N ILE A 181 14.19 1.56 15.58
CA ILE A 181 13.91 2.84 16.25
C ILE A 181 15.13 3.75 16.24
N ASP A 182 16.29 3.24 16.68
CA ASP A 182 17.50 4.03 16.76
C ASP A 182 17.99 4.42 15.36
N TYR A 183 17.95 3.47 14.41
CA TYR A 183 18.27 3.74 13.00
C TYR A 183 17.41 4.85 12.39
N TRP A 184 16.09 4.84 12.60
CA TRP A 184 15.21 5.91 12.13
C TRP A 184 15.53 7.25 12.80
N ARG A 185 15.83 7.27 14.10
CA ARG A 185 16.21 8.51 14.79
C ARG A 185 17.49 9.12 14.24
N ASP A 186 18.49 8.29 13.99
CA ASP A 186 19.77 8.71 13.43
C ASP A 186 19.56 9.29 12.03
N VAL A 187 18.87 8.55 11.14
CA VAL A 187 18.59 9.01 9.77
C VAL A 187 17.76 10.30 9.77
N LEU A 188 16.71 10.42 10.58
CA LEU A 188 15.89 11.64 10.62
C LEU A 188 16.67 12.84 11.15
N THR A 189 17.59 12.63 12.09
CA THR A 189 18.47 13.67 12.63
C THR A 189 19.48 14.12 11.58
N GLU A 190 20.13 13.17 10.90
CA GLU A 190 21.08 13.44 9.83
C GLU A 190 20.42 14.23 8.70
N PHE A 191 19.21 13.84 8.28
CA PHE A 191 18.41 14.52 7.25
C PHE A 191 17.77 15.83 7.71
N GLY A 192 18.03 16.30 8.95
CA GLY A 192 17.56 17.59 9.43
C GLY A 192 16.04 17.69 9.61
N VAL A 193 15.34 16.56 9.77
CA VAL A 193 13.88 16.54 9.97
C VAL A 193 13.56 17.20 11.32
N SER A 194 12.70 18.22 11.29
CA SER A 194 12.28 18.91 12.51
C SER A 194 10.98 18.33 13.08
N ARG A 195 10.88 18.33 14.42
CA ARG A 195 9.68 17.94 15.19
C ARG A 195 9.16 16.54 14.83
N PHE A 196 9.99 15.53 15.07
CA PHE A 196 9.61 14.12 14.87
C PHE A 196 9.59 13.34 16.19
N GLU A 197 8.78 12.28 16.23
CA GLU A 197 8.81 11.26 17.28
C GLU A 197 8.90 9.88 16.60
N VAL A 198 9.76 9.00 17.11
CA VAL A 198 9.91 7.62 16.60
C VAL A 198 9.49 6.65 17.70
N GLU A 199 8.48 5.84 17.39
CA GLU A 199 7.85 4.90 18.31
C GLU A 199 7.76 3.49 17.72
N SER A 200 7.61 2.51 18.61
CA SER A 200 7.50 1.11 18.23
C SER A 200 6.10 0.73 17.80
N LEU A 201 5.99 -0.12 16.77
CA LEU A 201 4.77 -0.86 16.42
C LEU A 201 4.15 -1.62 17.60
N GLY A 202 4.95 -2.02 18.60
CA GLY A 202 4.47 -2.72 19.79
C GLY A 202 3.90 -1.80 20.88
N LYS A 203 3.85 -0.49 20.68
CA LYS A 203 3.48 0.51 21.68
C LYS A 203 2.34 1.44 21.24
N LEU A 204 1.49 1.02 20.31
CA LEU A 204 0.40 1.86 19.77
C LEU A 204 -0.53 2.40 20.86
N ASP A 205 -0.89 1.60 21.85
CA ASP A 205 -1.75 2.04 22.96
C ASP A 205 -1.11 3.19 23.76
N LYS A 206 0.21 3.11 24.00
CA LYS A 206 0.96 4.18 24.68
C LYS A 206 1.01 5.48 23.87
N ILE A 207 1.01 5.38 22.53
CA ILE A 207 0.96 6.55 21.64
C ILE A 207 -0.40 7.24 21.79
N ILE A 208 -1.48 6.45 21.84
CA ILE A 208 -2.85 6.95 22.03
C ILE A 208 -2.99 7.61 23.42
N GLU A 209 -2.48 6.97 24.48
CA GLU A 209 -2.50 7.51 25.85
C GLU A 209 -1.77 8.86 25.98
N LYS A 210 -0.67 9.05 25.23
CA LYS A 210 0.08 10.32 25.18
C LYS A 210 -0.64 11.43 24.42
N GLY A 211 -1.66 11.09 23.62
CA GLY A 211 -2.36 11.99 22.71
C GLY A 211 -1.70 12.09 21.32
N THR A 212 -2.55 12.17 20.30
CA THR A 212 -2.17 12.11 18.87
C THR A 212 -2.37 13.43 18.12
N ASP A 213 -2.97 14.43 18.76
CA ASP A 213 -3.49 15.63 18.07
C ASP A 213 -2.38 16.49 17.46
N LYS A 214 -1.22 16.52 18.13
CA LYS A 214 -0.04 17.28 17.70
C LYS A 214 0.47 16.84 16.32
N TYR A 215 0.31 15.57 15.95
CA TYR A 215 0.84 15.03 14.71
C TYR A 215 -0.01 15.44 13.51
N SER A 216 0.65 15.80 12.41
CA SER A 216 -0.01 16.06 11.12
C SER A 216 0.30 14.97 10.09
N TYR A 217 1.47 14.33 10.23
CA TYR A 217 1.97 13.30 9.32
C TYR A 217 2.32 12.03 10.10
N ILE A 218 1.86 10.88 9.62
CA ILE A 218 2.12 9.57 10.21
C ILE A 218 2.86 8.71 9.18
N PHE A 219 4.06 8.27 9.52
CA PHE A 219 4.87 7.34 8.73
C PHE A 219 4.81 5.97 9.39
N VAL A 220 4.38 4.95 8.65
CA VAL A 220 4.24 3.58 9.15
C VAL A 220 5.19 2.68 8.37
N ASP A 221 6.27 2.27 9.01
CA ASP A 221 7.24 1.32 8.47
C ASP A 221 6.76 -0.12 8.65
N GLU A 222 7.06 -0.97 7.67
CA GLU A 222 6.50 -2.32 7.52
C GLU A 222 4.96 -2.33 7.64
N ALA A 223 4.30 -1.40 6.94
CA ALA A 223 2.84 -1.22 6.93
C ALA A 223 2.06 -2.50 6.58
N HIS A 224 2.72 -3.44 5.89
CA HIS A 224 2.22 -4.77 5.62
C HIS A 224 1.79 -5.55 6.89
N ARG A 225 2.24 -5.15 8.09
CA ARG A 225 1.79 -5.79 9.33
C ARG A 225 0.32 -5.49 9.67
N PHE A 226 -0.27 -4.45 9.06
CA PHE A 226 -1.64 -3.98 9.29
C PHE A 226 -2.62 -4.34 8.17
N ARG A 227 -2.47 -5.52 7.58
CA ARG A 227 -3.33 -6.03 6.50
C ARG A 227 -4.72 -6.50 6.95
N ASN A 228 -4.96 -6.62 8.27
CA ASN A 228 -6.21 -7.17 8.81
C ASN A 228 -6.94 -6.16 9.71
N SER A 229 -8.04 -5.61 9.19
CA SER A 229 -8.89 -4.62 9.88
C SER A 229 -9.64 -5.15 11.11
N GLY A 230 -9.67 -6.47 11.32
CA GLY A 230 -10.29 -7.09 12.49
C GLY A 230 -9.39 -7.15 13.73
N THR A 231 -8.16 -6.67 13.67
CA THR A 231 -7.18 -6.76 14.75
C THR A 231 -7.22 -5.56 15.70
N GLU A 232 -6.75 -5.77 16.93
CA GLU A 232 -6.58 -4.73 17.95
C GLU A 232 -5.56 -3.68 17.50
N SER A 233 -4.39 -4.14 17.01
CA SER A 233 -3.32 -3.28 16.50
C SER A 233 -3.75 -2.44 15.30
N PHE A 234 -4.56 -2.98 14.39
CA PHE A 234 -5.13 -2.18 13.29
C PHE A 234 -6.06 -1.09 13.82
N THR A 235 -6.92 -1.42 14.79
CA THR A 235 -7.87 -0.46 15.36
C THR A 235 -7.13 0.71 16.03
N ALA A 236 -6.07 0.41 16.79
CA ALA A 236 -5.21 1.41 17.40
C ALA A 236 -4.49 2.28 16.35
N LEU A 237 -3.93 1.66 15.30
CA LEU A 237 -3.28 2.43 14.23
C LEU A 237 -4.25 3.32 13.46
N HIS A 238 -5.44 2.80 13.14
CA HIS A 238 -6.49 3.57 12.47
C HIS A 238 -6.89 4.80 13.29
N GLN A 239 -6.97 4.66 14.62
CA GLN A 239 -7.21 5.79 15.52
C GLN A 239 -6.10 6.85 15.41
N ILE A 240 -4.83 6.44 15.42
CA ILE A 240 -3.67 7.34 15.29
C ILE A 240 -3.67 8.08 13.93
N CYS A 241 -4.06 7.39 12.86
CA CYS A 241 -4.06 7.94 11.50
C CYS A 241 -5.26 8.84 11.18
N ARG A 242 -6.30 8.84 12.01
CA ARG A 242 -7.56 9.54 11.73
C ARG A 242 -7.34 11.04 11.51
N GLY A 243 -7.72 11.51 10.31
CA GLY A 243 -7.63 12.93 9.93
C GLY A 243 -6.21 13.44 9.71
N LYS A 244 -5.22 12.54 9.56
CA LYS A 244 -3.81 12.85 9.33
C LYS A 244 -3.39 12.44 7.93
N LYS A 245 -2.27 12.98 7.45
CA LYS A 245 -1.61 12.54 6.21
C LYS A 245 -0.77 11.29 6.49
N VAL A 246 -1.03 10.18 5.80
CA VAL A 246 -0.43 8.86 6.13
C VAL A 246 0.53 8.38 5.03
N VAL A 247 1.76 8.07 5.42
CA VAL A 247 2.78 7.48 4.54
C VAL A 247 3.00 6.04 4.96
N LEU A 248 2.61 5.09 4.12
CA LEU A 248 2.77 3.66 4.35
C LEU A 248 4.02 3.16 3.64
N ILE A 249 4.98 2.63 4.39
CA ILE A 249 6.27 2.18 3.86
C ILE A 249 6.26 0.66 3.85
N SER A 250 6.31 0.07 2.65
CA SER A 250 6.39 -1.39 2.49
C SER A 250 6.75 -1.75 1.06
N ALA A 251 7.80 -2.54 0.85
CA ALA A 251 8.09 -3.10 -0.48
C ALA A 251 7.01 -4.09 -0.95
N THR A 252 6.26 -4.67 -0.01
CA THR A 252 5.31 -5.76 -0.24
C THR A 252 3.96 -5.44 0.43
N PRO A 253 3.19 -4.48 -0.10
CA PRO A 253 1.89 -4.11 0.46
C PRO A 253 0.85 -5.26 0.37
N ILE A 254 1.04 -6.21 -0.56
CA ILE A 254 0.17 -7.38 -0.78
C ILE A 254 0.88 -8.66 -0.29
N ASN A 255 0.17 -9.60 0.35
CA ASN A 255 0.72 -10.92 0.73
C ASN A 255 -0.02 -12.08 0.07
N ASN A 256 -1.33 -12.14 0.34
CA ASN A 256 -2.12 -13.33 0.08
C ASN A 256 -3.35 -13.01 -0.76
N TYR A 257 -3.91 -11.80 -0.58
CA TYR A 257 -5.16 -11.39 -1.23
C TYR A 257 -5.14 -9.91 -1.56
N THR A 258 -5.90 -9.54 -2.59
CA THR A 258 -6.16 -8.16 -2.98
C THR A 258 -6.78 -7.31 -1.85
N SER A 259 -7.51 -7.94 -0.92
CA SER A 259 -8.06 -7.30 0.29
C SER A 259 -7.00 -6.84 1.30
N ASP A 260 -5.73 -7.26 1.15
CA ASP A 260 -4.63 -6.79 2.00
C ASP A 260 -4.37 -5.29 1.80
N VAL A 261 -4.49 -4.79 0.56
CA VAL A 261 -4.33 -3.36 0.22
C VAL A 261 -5.56 -2.56 0.61
N GLU A 262 -6.76 -3.13 0.42
CA GLU A 262 -8.03 -2.55 0.86
C GLU A 262 -7.97 -2.09 2.33
N ASN A 263 -7.55 -2.99 3.23
CA ASN A 263 -7.47 -2.66 4.65
C ASN A 263 -6.44 -1.55 4.97
N GLN A 264 -5.31 -1.51 4.25
CA GLN A 264 -4.30 -0.47 4.46
C GLN A 264 -4.79 0.90 3.98
N ILE A 265 -5.58 0.95 2.90
CA ILE A 265 -6.19 2.19 2.41
C ILE A 265 -7.15 2.78 3.44
N TYR A 266 -7.84 1.94 4.21
CA TYR A 266 -8.71 2.40 5.29
C TYR A 266 -7.99 3.18 6.39
N LEU A 267 -6.65 3.18 6.44
CA LEU A 267 -5.91 4.03 7.37
C LEU A 267 -5.97 5.53 7.01
N PHE A 268 -6.27 5.88 5.76
CA PHE A 268 -6.33 7.28 5.30
C PHE A 268 -7.59 7.63 4.49
N GLN A 269 -8.29 6.64 3.93
CA GLN A 269 -9.57 6.80 3.24
C GLN A 269 -10.70 6.12 4.01
N ALA A 270 -11.91 6.68 3.93
CA ALA A 270 -13.09 6.04 4.51
C ALA A 270 -13.61 4.90 3.60
N LYS A 271 -14.25 3.88 4.16
CA LYS A 271 -14.66 2.69 3.38
C LYS A 271 -15.70 3.00 2.31
N GLN A 272 -16.64 3.89 2.62
CA GLN A 272 -17.79 4.19 1.75
C GLN A 272 -17.81 5.65 1.21
N SER A 273 -16.77 6.43 1.50
CA SER A 273 -16.54 7.78 0.94
C SER A 273 -15.08 7.97 0.53
N GLY A 274 -14.60 7.09 -0.34
CA GLY A 274 -13.29 7.19 -0.97
C GLY A 274 -13.22 8.29 -2.03
N THR A 275 -12.01 8.80 -2.24
CA THR A 275 -11.70 9.88 -3.21
C THR A 275 -10.76 9.43 -4.33
N ILE A 276 -10.32 8.16 -4.30
CA ILE A 276 -9.33 7.62 -5.24
C ILE A 276 -10.01 7.30 -6.58
N ASN A 277 -9.64 8.01 -7.64
CA ASN A 277 -10.07 7.75 -9.03
C ASN A 277 -11.59 7.56 -9.21
N GLY A 278 -12.39 8.41 -8.55
CA GLY A 278 -13.86 8.36 -8.61
C GLY A 278 -14.49 7.17 -7.86
N ILE A 279 -13.70 6.35 -7.16
CA ILE A 279 -14.20 5.23 -6.36
C ILE A 279 -14.76 5.75 -5.03
N LYS A 280 -16.05 6.12 -5.06
CA LYS A 280 -16.78 6.58 -3.87
C LYS A 280 -16.91 5.48 -2.81
N ASN A 281 -17.23 4.25 -3.22
CA ASN A 281 -17.39 3.12 -2.30
C ASN A 281 -16.27 2.08 -2.51
N ILE A 282 -15.17 2.24 -1.77
CA ILE A 282 -13.99 1.37 -1.82
C ILE A 282 -14.38 -0.06 -1.43
N GLU A 283 -15.14 -0.24 -0.34
CA GLU A 283 -15.59 -1.57 0.09
C GLU A 283 -16.47 -2.23 -1.00
N GLY A 284 -17.37 -1.46 -1.62
CA GLY A 284 -18.21 -1.91 -2.72
C GLY A 284 -17.42 -2.36 -3.94
N PHE A 285 -16.37 -1.61 -4.30
CA PHE A 285 -15.45 -1.96 -5.39
C PHE A 285 -14.77 -3.31 -5.13
N PHE A 286 -14.13 -3.50 -3.98
CA PHE A 286 -13.47 -4.77 -3.63
C PHE A 286 -14.48 -5.91 -3.51
N ARG A 287 -15.67 -5.67 -2.96
CA ARG A 287 -16.75 -6.67 -2.88
C ARG A 287 -17.20 -7.13 -4.27
N GLY A 288 -17.32 -6.21 -5.22
CA GLY A 288 -17.66 -6.52 -6.61
C GLY A 288 -16.65 -7.49 -7.24
N LEU A 289 -15.36 -7.19 -7.12
CA LEU A 289 -14.28 -8.04 -7.61
C LEU A 289 -14.26 -9.42 -6.93
N ASN A 290 -14.40 -9.43 -5.60
CA ASN A 290 -14.43 -10.68 -4.82
C ASN A 290 -15.63 -11.56 -5.18
N SER A 291 -16.78 -10.96 -5.50
CA SER A 291 -17.97 -11.72 -5.90
C SER A 291 -17.75 -12.53 -7.18
N LYS A 292 -16.97 -12.00 -8.14
CA LYS A 292 -16.59 -12.72 -9.36
C LYS A 292 -15.73 -13.94 -9.04
N LEU A 293 -14.76 -13.79 -8.13
CA LEU A 293 -13.90 -14.89 -7.67
C LEU A 293 -14.66 -15.99 -6.93
N THR A 294 -15.61 -15.63 -6.06
CA THR A 294 -16.35 -16.62 -5.24
C THR A 294 -17.22 -17.58 -6.05
N LYS A 295 -17.54 -17.24 -7.30
CA LYS A 295 -18.29 -18.12 -8.22
C LYS A 295 -17.43 -19.23 -8.83
N LEU A 296 -16.11 -19.12 -8.72
CA LEU A 296 -15.14 -20.04 -9.35
C LEU A 296 -14.52 -20.97 -8.29
N ARG A 297 -14.15 -22.19 -8.71
CA ARG A 297 -13.50 -23.16 -7.83
C ARG A 297 -12.07 -22.73 -7.55
N LYS A 298 -11.72 -22.51 -6.28
CA LYS A 298 -10.36 -22.12 -5.86
C LYS A 298 -9.32 -23.10 -6.41
N GLY A 299 -8.29 -22.56 -7.06
CA GLY A 299 -7.20 -23.33 -7.68
C GLY A 299 -7.44 -23.76 -9.13
N SER A 300 -8.63 -23.54 -9.70
CA SER A 300 -8.87 -23.83 -11.12
C SER A 300 -8.15 -22.82 -12.04
N PRO A 301 -7.87 -23.18 -13.32
CA PRO A 301 -7.31 -22.24 -14.30
C PRO A 301 -8.15 -20.97 -14.45
N GLU A 302 -9.49 -21.09 -14.43
CA GLU A 302 -10.41 -19.96 -14.51
C GLU A 302 -10.33 -19.07 -13.27
N TYR A 303 -10.16 -19.66 -12.08
CA TYR A 303 -9.94 -18.90 -10.84
C TYR A 303 -8.64 -18.10 -10.91
N LYS A 304 -7.55 -18.72 -11.38
CA LYS A 304 -6.26 -18.03 -11.57
C LYS A 304 -6.38 -16.89 -12.58
N LYS A 305 -7.08 -17.10 -13.70
CA LYS A 305 -7.36 -16.05 -14.71
C LYS A 305 -8.17 -14.88 -14.12
N GLN A 306 -9.28 -15.17 -13.44
CA GLN A 306 -10.10 -14.11 -12.83
C GLN A 306 -9.35 -13.34 -11.74
N LEU A 307 -8.46 -14.02 -11.00
CA LEU A 307 -7.62 -13.38 -10.00
C LEU A 307 -6.63 -12.38 -10.64
N ARG A 308 -6.05 -12.74 -11.79
CA ARG A 308 -5.19 -11.85 -12.59
C ARG A 308 -5.97 -10.61 -13.06
N GLU A 309 -7.14 -10.81 -13.66
CA GLU A 309 -8.00 -9.69 -14.12
C GLU A 309 -8.38 -8.76 -12.96
N ASN A 310 -8.77 -9.30 -11.81
CA ASN A 310 -9.08 -8.49 -10.63
C ASN A 310 -7.86 -7.69 -10.16
N SER A 311 -6.68 -8.30 -10.20
CA SER A 311 -5.43 -7.65 -9.78
C SER A 311 -5.06 -6.49 -10.71
N GLU A 312 -5.31 -6.62 -12.01
CA GLU A 312 -5.11 -5.56 -13.00
C GLU A 312 -6.05 -4.39 -12.77
N VAL A 313 -7.34 -4.66 -12.58
CA VAL A 313 -8.33 -3.61 -12.27
C VAL A 313 -7.96 -2.85 -10.99
N ILE A 314 -7.52 -3.55 -9.94
CA ILE A 314 -7.09 -2.91 -8.68
C ILE A 314 -5.83 -2.10 -8.89
N ARG A 315 -4.86 -2.65 -9.62
CA ARG A 315 -3.60 -1.98 -9.90
C ARG A 315 -3.86 -0.65 -10.60
N ASP A 316 -4.63 -0.70 -11.69
CA ASP A 316 -4.77 0.41 -12.63
C ASP A 316 -5.76 1.46 -12.14
N ARG A 317 -6.83 1.08 -11.43
CA ARG A 317 -7.81 2.05 -10.92
C ARG A 317 -7.50 2.61 -9.54
N LEU A 318 -6.68 1.94 -8.73
CA LEU A 318 -6.55 2.26 -7.31
C LEU A 318 -5.09 2.31 -6.83
N ILE A 319 -4.31 1.24 -7.02
CA ILE A 319 -2.92 1.21 -6.51
C ILE A 319 -2.05 2.29 -7.17
N ARG A 320 -2.13 2.46 -8.50
CA ARG A 320 -1.32 3.46 -9.22
C ARG A 320 -1.49 4.86 -8.66
N GLU A 321 -2.70 5.27 -8.30
CA GLU A 321 -2.97 6.62 -7.80
C GLU A 321 -2.34 6.90 -6.44
N VAL A 322 -2.27 5.90 -5.56
CA VAL A 322 -1.79 6.07 -4.18
C VAL A 322 -0.42 5.46 -3.92
N MET A 323 0.23 4.84 -4.91
CA MET A 323 1.50 4.14 -4.72
C MET A 323 2.62 4.74 -5.56
N VAL A 324 3.79 4.89 -4.93
CA VAL A 324 5.07 5.15 -5.59
C VAL A 324 5.85 3.84 -5.58
N ARG A 325 6.11 3.29 -6.76
CA ARG A 325 6.84 2.04 -6.93
C ARG A 325 7.72 2.09 -8.17
N ARG A 326 8.98 1.76 -7.97
CA ARG A 326 10.00 1.52 -8.99
C ARG A 326 10.65 0.17 -8.79
N THR A 327 10.98 -0.46 -9.90
CA THR A 327 11.81 -1.66 -9.92
C THR A 327 13.28 -1.29 -10.19
N ARG A 328 14.21 -2.22 -9.98
CA ARG A 328 15.64 -2.00 -10.27
C ARG A 328 15.89 -1.90 -11.76
N SER A 329 15.20 -2.71 -12.56
CA SER A 329 15.31 -2.68 -14.03
C SER A 329 14.86 -1.32 -14.57
N GLU A 330 13.73 -0.80 -14.10
CA GLU A 330 13.25 0.55 -14.44
C GLU A 330 14.26 1.63 -14.06
N ILE A 331 14.95 1.49 -12.92
CA ILE A 331 15.98 2.45 -12.53
C ILE A 331 17.20 2.36 -13.44
N LYS A 332 17.63 1.16 -13.82
CA LYS A 332 18.73 0.98 -14.78
C LYS A 332 18.40 1.59 -16.15
N GLU A 333 17.17 1.43 -16.61
CA GLU A 333 16.71 1.91 -17.92
C GLU A 333 16.52 3.44 -17.93
N TYR A 334 15.71 3.98 -17.01
CA TYR A 334 15.30 5.39 -17.06
C TYR A 334 16.26 6.35 -16.36
N TYR A 335 17.19 5.85 -15.55
CA TYR A 335 18.14 6.65 -14.79
C TYR A 335 19.60 6.25 -15.07
N GLU A 336 19.87 5.63 -16.22
CA GLU A 336 21.20 5.12 -16.59
C GLU A 336 22.28 6.21 -16.51
N ASP A 337 22.00 7.41 -17.03
CA ASP A 337 22.93 8.53 -17.05
C ASP A 337 23.33 9.00 -15.65
N ASP A 338 22.36 9.05 -14.71
CA ASP A 338 22.61 9.42 -13.31
C ASP A 338 23.46 8.35 -12.61
N LEU A 339 23.13 7.07 -12.82
CA LEU A 339 23.90 5.95 -12.26
C LEU A 339 25.34 5.94 -12.76
N LYS A 340 25.55 6.12 -14.07
CA LYS A 340 26.91 6.22 -14.67
C LYS A 340 27.69 7.40 -14.12
N LYS A 341 27.04 8.56 -13.99
CA LYS A 341 27.68 9.77 -13.43
C LYS A 341 28.13 9.57 -11.98
N GLN A 342 27.38 8.81 -11.19
CA GLN A 342 27.71 8.49 -9.80
C GLN A 342 28.63 7.26 -9.67
N GLY A 343 28.97 6.58 -10.77
CA GLY A 343 29.78 5.35 -10.74
C GLY A 343 29.08 4.17 -10.06
N LEU A 344 27.74 4.12 -10.11
CA LEU A 344 26.94 3.13 -9.42
C LEU A 344 26.40 2.07 -10.38
N THR A 345 26.43 0.83 -9.94
CA THR A 345 25.79 -0.31 -10.61
C THR A 345 24.94 -1.09 -9.61
N PHE A 346 23.91 -1.76 -10.13
CA PHE A 346 23.18 -2.76 -9.36
C PHE A 346 23.71 -4.15 -9.71
N PRO A 347 23.89 -5.02 -8.70
CA PRO A 347 24.32 -6.38 -8.92
C PRO A 347 23.28 -7.14 -9.75
N SER A 348 23.74 -8.04 -10.61
CA SER A 348 22.88 -9.05 -11.21
C SER A 348 22.45 -10.05 -10.13
N VAL A 349 21.15 -10.37 -10.06
CA VAL A 349 20.68 -11.51 -9.29
C VAL A 349 20.56 -12.65 -10.29
N GLY A 350 21.40 -13.67 -10.14
CA GLY A 350 21.26 -14.88 -10.96
C GLY A 350 19.97 -15.64 -10.60
N SER A 351 19.61 -16.62 -11.43
CA SER A 351 18.62 -17.62 -11.06
C SER A 351 18.94 -18.23 -9.67
N PRO A 352 17.94 -18.37 -8.78
CA PRO A 352 18.13 -19.06 -7.51
C PRO A 352 18.64 -20.49 -7.71
N GLU A 353 19.69 -20.88 -6.98
CA GLU A 353 20.28 -22.21 -7.05
C GLU A 353 19.62 -23.15 -6.03
N LYS A 354 19.12 -24.30 -6.50
CA LYS A 354 18.53 -25.32 -5.63
C LYS A 354 19.63 -26.20 -5.03
N ILE A 355 19.64 -26.34 -3.71
CA ILE A 355 20.42 -27.36 -3.00
C ILE A 355 19.46 -28.50 -2.65
N ILE A 356 19.54 -29.60 -3.40
CA ILE A 356 18.63 -30.73 -3.24
C ILE A 356 19.22 -31.73 -2.26
N TYR A 357 18.47 -32.11 -1.23
CA TYR A 357 18.84 -33.18 -0.30
C TYR A 357 17.84 -34.35 -0.39
N GLU A 358 18.34 -35.56 -0.16
CA GLU A 358 17.57 -36.80 -0.26
C GLU A 358 17.48 -37.47 1.11
N PHE A 359 16.29 -38.00 1.44
CA PHE A 359 16.12 -38.85 2.61
C PHE A 359 16.48 -40.29 2.29
N ASP A 360 17.17 -40.97 3.21
CA ASP A 360 17.28 -42.42 3.17
C ASP A 360 15.92 -43.07 3.48
N GLU A 361 15.78 -44.37 3.20
CA GLU A 361 14.51 -45.09 3.36
C GLU A 361 13.94 -44.97 4.78
N ASP A 362 14.79 -45.07 5.80
CA ASP A 362 14.39 -44.97 7.21
C ASP A 362 13.89 -43.55 7.56
N THR A 363 14.56 -42.52 7.07
CA THR A 363 14.18 -41.11 7.29
C THR A 363 12.90 -40.77 6.54
N ASP A 364 12.71 -41.27 5.32
CA ASP A 364 11.51 -41.02 4.53
C ASP A 364 10.28 -41.67 5.17
N ASP A 365 10.38 -42.91 5.66
CA ASP A 365 9.30 -43.57 6.41
C ASP A 365 9.00 -42.85 7.73
N ALA A 366 10.04 -42.47 8.50
CA ALA A 366 9.88 -41.67 9.71
C ALA A 366 9.15 -40.34 9.42
N PHE A 367 9.49 -39.66 8.33
CA PHE A 367 8.86 -38.43 7.90
C PHE A 367 7.40 -38.65 7.50
N TYR A 368 7.11 -39.67 6.68
CA TYR A 368 5.76 -40.01 6.25
C TYR A 368 4.84 -40.34 7.44
N GLN A 369 5.30 -41.19 8.35
CA GLN A 369 4.58 -41.52 9.59
C GLN A 369 4.33 -40.27 10.42
N THR A 370 5.32 -39.37 10.51
CA THR A 370 5.20 -38.11 11.24
C THR A 370 4.12 -37.21 10.68
N ILE A 371 4.08 -37.03 9.36
CA ILE A 371 3.05 -36.23 8.70
C ILE A 371 1.65 -36.82 8.93
N ASN A 372 1.50 -38.14 8.89
CA ASN A 372 0.22 -38.79 9.14
C ASN A 372 -0.23 -38.68 10.60
N ILE A 373 0.68 -38.88 11.57
CA ILE A 373 0.38 -38.65 12.99
C ILE A 373 -0.03 -37.20 13.22
N ILE A 374 0.71 -36.23 12.68
CA ILE A 374 0.39 -34.79 12.80
C ILE A 374 -0.94 -34.45 12.13
N LYS A 375 -1.32 -35.14 11.03
CA LYS A 375 -2.62 -34.92 10.36
C LYS A 375 -3.78 -35.23 11.30
N ASP A 376 -3.71 -36.33 12.03
CA ASP A 376 -4.78 -36.82 12.92
C ASP A 376 -4.68 -36.32 14.37
N PHE A 377 -3.55 -35.73 14.74
CA PHE A 377 -3.28 -35.15 16.07
C PHE A 377 -4.34 -34.11 16.48
N LYS A 378 -4.91 -34.24 17.68
CA LYS A 378 -6.07 -33.42 18.12
C LYS A 378 -5.65 -32.07 18.73
N TYR A 379 -4.41 -31.94 19.19
CA TYR A 379 -3.92 -30.75 19.91
C TYR A 379 -4.79 -30.40 21.13
N SER A 380 -5.35 -31.42 21.78
CA SER A 380 -6.35 -31.34 22.85
C SER A 380 -5.95 -30.42 24.00
N ARG A 381 -4.66 -30.38 24.39
CA ARG A 381 -4.11 -29.44 25.39
C ARG A 381 -4.39 -27.97 25.07
N TYR A 382 -4.35 -27.60 23.79
CA TYR A 382 -4.54 -26.23 23.33
C TYR A 382 -6.00 -25.92 22.98
N MET A 383 -6.85 -26.94 22.99
CA MET A 383 -8.27 -26.88 22.65
C MET A 383 -9.23 -27.36 23.77
N PRO A 384 -8.94 -27.15 25.07
CA PRO A 384 -9.73 -27.73 26.16
C PRO A 384 -11.19 -27.29 26.18
N LEU A 385 -11.51 -26.05 25.76
CA LEU A 385 -12.88 -25.52 25.79
C LEU A 385 -13.82 -26.23 24.82
N ILE A 386 -13.28 -26.92 23.80
CA ILE A 386 -14.06 -27.75 22.88
C ILE A 386 -14.64 -28.96 23.59
N TYR A 387 -14.01 -29.39 24.69
CA TYR A 387 -14.44 -30.55 25.45
C TYR A 387 -15.33 -30.19 26.64
N LEU A 388 -15.64 -28.92 26.87
CA LEU A 388 -16.61 -28.53 27.89
C LEU A 388 -18.01 -29.08 27.56
N LYS A 389 -18.71 -29.57 28.58
CA LYS A 389 -20.11 -29.99 28.44
C LYS A 389 -21.03 -28.82 28.08
N ASN A 390 -20.74 -27.61 28.56
CA ASN A 390 -21.49 -26.39 28.23
C ASN A 390 -20.66 -25.43 27.35
N GLN A 391 -20.60 -25.71 26.05
CA GLN A 391 -19.84 -24.92 25.08
C GLN A 391 -20.46 -23.56 24.76
N LYS A 392 -21.79 -23.40 24.95
CA LYS A 392 -22.52 -22.19 24.52
C LYS A 392 -22.00 -20.93 25.21
N LYS A 393 -21.62 -21.04 26.49
CA LYS A 393 -21.06 -19.93 27.29
C LYS A 393 -19.72 -19.42 26.74
N TYR A 394 -18.93 -20.29 26.10
CA TYR A 394 -17.55 -20.00 25.69
C TYR A 394 -17.34 -20.04 24.16
N ALA A 395 -18.40 -20.00 23.36
CA ALA A 395 -18.35 -20.14 21.90
C ALA A 395 -17.33 -19.20 21.21
N SER A 396 -17.19 -17.96 21.70
CA SER A 396 -16.21 -17.01 21.16
C SER A 396 -14.74 -17.36 21.48
N LEU A 397 -14.48 -18.01 22.63
CA LEU A 397 -13.14 -18.46 23.02
C LEU A 397 -12.76 -19.78 22.33
N ILE A 398 -13.74 -20.64 22.07
CA ILE A 398 -13.56 -21.89 21.31
C ILE A 398 -13.02 -21.61 19.91
N ALA A 399 -13.52 -20.59 19.22
CA ALA A 399 -12.99 -20.18 17.92
C ALA A 399 -11.50 -19.79 18.00
N GLY A 400 -11.10 -19.08 19.06
CA GLY A 400 -9.70 -18.75 19.33
C GLY A 400 -8.83 -19.99 19.58
N GLN A 401 -9.34 -20.98 20.31
CA GLN A 401 -8.63 -22.24 20.55
C GLN A 401 -8.52 -23.11 19.30
N ARG A 402 -9.53 -23.14 18.42
CA ARG A 402 -9.41 -23.82 17.11
C ARG A 402 -8.29 -23.21 16.26
N ASN A 403 -8.18 -21.89 16.24
CA ASN A 403 -7.09 -21.19 15.57
C ASN A 403 -5.73 -21.53 16.22
N MET A 404 -5.67 -21.60 17.56
CA MET A 404 -4.49 -22.00 18.32
C MET A 404 -4.05 -23.44 17.98
N GLY A 405 -4.97 -24.40 17.92
CA GLY A 405 -4.67 -25.78 17.54
C GLY A 405 -4.11 -25.88 16.12
N GLY A 406 -4.72 -25.16 15.17
CA GLY A 406 -4.19 -25.05 13.80
C GLY A 406 -2.79 -24.43 13.75
N PHE A 407 -2.54 -23.40 14.59
CA PHE A 407 -1.23 -22.76 14.71
C PHE A 407 -0.17 -23.71 15.30
N MET A 408 -0.49 -24.44 16.36
CA MET A 408 0.40 -25.44 16.99
C MET A 408 0.74 -26.58 16.03
N LYS A 409 -0.25 -27.03 15.23
CA LYS A 409 -0.02 -27.97 14.13
C LYS A 409 0.98 -27.45 13.11
N GLY A 410 0.85 -26.17 12.73
CA GLY A 410 1.81 -25.51 11.86
C GLY A 410 3.21 -25.43 12.45
N ILE A 411 3.36 -25.25 13.77
CA ILE A 411 4.67 -25.18 14.43
C ILE A 411 5.46 -26.49 14.29
N LEU A 412 4.84 -27.65 14.56
CA LEU A 412 5.54 -28.93 14.45
C LEU A 412 6.03 -29.20 13.01
N ILE A 413 5.18 -28.93 12.02
CA ILE A 413 5.56 -29.05 10.59
C ILE A 413 6.70 -28.09 10.25
N LYS A 414 6.63 -26.84 10.69
CA LYS A 414 7.71 -25.84 10.47
C LYS A 414 9.02 -26.24 11.13
N ARG A 415 8.98 -26.86 12.30
CA ARG A 415 10.20 -27.30 13.01
C ARG A 415 10.80 -28.52 12.34
N LEU A 416 9.97 -29.43 11.85
CA LEU A 416 10.39 -30.60 11.06
C LEU A 416 11.10 -30.19 9.77
N GLU A 417 10.56 -29.20 9.05
CA GLU A 417 11.18 -28.69 7.82
C GLU A 417 12.46 -27.87 8.11
N SER A 418 12.49 -27.13 9.23
CA SER A 418 13.65 -26.32 9.61
C SER A 418 14.89 -27.16 9.92
N SER A 419 14.82 -28.07 10.90
CA SER A 419 15.87 -29.07 11.16
C SER A 419 15.37 -30.19 12.08
N PHE A 420 15.96 -31.38 11.96
CA PHE A 420 15.62 -32.50 12.84
C PHE A 420 15.94 -32.18 14.31
N TYR A 421 17.00 -31.40 14.57
CA TYR A 421 17.31 -30.91 15.91
C TYR A 421 16.19 -30.00 16.48
N ALA A 422 15.73 -29.02 15.70
CA ALA A 422 14.65 -28.12 16.13
C ALA A 422 13.32 -28.86 16.32
N PHE A 423 13.06 -29.88 15.50
CA PHE A 423 11.90 -30.75 15.66
C PHE A 423 11.95 -31.56 16.95
N SER A 424 13.05 -32.28 17.20
CA SER A 424 13.25 -33.07 18.42
C SER A 424 13.13 -32.24 19.69
N LYS A 425 13.75 -31.04 19.72
CA LYS A 425 13.60 -30.09 20.85
C LYS A 425 12.16 -29.59 21.03
N THR A 426 11.40 -29.50 19.95
CA THR A 426 9.99 -29.11 20.00
C THR A 426 9.13 -30.27 20.50
N LEU A 427 9.39 -31.51 20.07
CA LEU A 427 8.74 -32.70 20.62
C LEU A 427 8.99 -32.85 22.11
N GLU A 428 10.24 -32.71 22.57
CA GLU A 428 10.59 -32.73 24.01
C GLU A 428 9.72 -31.75 24.81
N ARG A 429 9.64 -30.49 24.34
CA ARG A 429 8.81 -29.45 24.98
C ARG A 429 7.33 -29.79 24.94
N PHE A 430 6.81 -30.31 23.83
CA PHE A 430 5.41 -30.71 23.73
C PHE A 430 5.08 -31.88 24.66
N VAL A 431 5.94 -32.90 24.74
CA VAL A 431 5.79 -34.05 25.65
C VAL A 431 5.80 -33.60 27.11
N ASP A 432 6.76 -32.76 27.52
CA ASP A 432 6.82 -32.21 28.88
C ASP A 432 5.56 -31.41 29.18
N SER A 433 5.18 -30.52 28.27
CA SER A 433 4.03 -29.64 28.41
C SER A 433 2.69 -30.39 28.50
N TYR A 434 2.52 -31.46 27.72
CA TYR A 434 1.36 -32.36 27.82
C TYR A 434 1.37 -33.19 29.11
N SER A 435 2.53 -33.72 29.50
CA SER A 435 2.67 -34.51 30.73
C SER A 435 2.32 -33.68 31.96
N LYS A 436 2.84 -32.45 32.04
CA LYS A 436 2.50 -31.47 33.09
C LYS A 436 1.02 -31.10 33.05
N PHE A 437 0.44 -30.92 31.86
CA PHE A 437 -0.98 -30.59 31.73
C PHE A 437 -1.91 -31.71 32.21
N ILE A 438 -1.58 -32.95 31.86
CA ILE A 438 -2.32 -34.12 32.33
C ILE A 438 -2.18 -34.28 33.84
N ALA A 439 -0.98 -34.05 34.41
CA ALA A 439 -0.77 -34.09 35.86
C ALA A 439 -1.62 -33.03 36.58
N MET A 440 -1.65 -31.79 36.07
CA MET A 440 -2.53 -30.74 36.58
C MET A 440 -3.99 -31.16 36.50
N ALA A 441 -4.46 -31.66 35.35
CA ALA A 441 -5.84 -32.08 35.19
C ALA A 441 -6.20 -33.27 36.11
N LYS A 442 -5.24 -34.08 36.55
CA LYS A 442 -5.46 -35.12 37.57
C LYS A 442 -5.66 -34.57 38.99
N THR A 443 -5.26 -33.32 39.27
CA THR A 443 -5.51 -32.67 40.58
C THR A 443 -6.96 -32.20 40.79
N GLY A 444 -7.82 -32.31 39.77
CA GLY A 444 -9.23 -31.93 39.85
C GLY A 444 -9.56 -30.57 39.23
N LYS A 445 -8.55 -29.79 38.84
CA LYS A 445 -8.71 -28.45 38.24
C LYS A 445 -7.95 -28.30 36.94
N VAL A 446 -8.50 -27.51 36.02
CA VAL A 446 -7.87 -27.13 34.76
C VAL A 446 -7.85 -25.61 34.64
N TYR A 447 -6.66 -25.03 34.53
CA TYR A 447 -6.47 -23.59 34.37
C TYR A 447 -6.18 -23.24 32.91
N ILE A 448 -6.87 -22.24 32.37
CA ILE A 448 -6.76 -21.80 30.97
C ILE A 448 -6.56 -20.29 30.95
N SER A 449 -5.44 -19.82 30.40
CA SER A 449 -5.17 -18.39 30.19
C SER A 449 -5.01 -18.04 28.71
N LYS A 450 -5.32 -16.78 28.39
CA LYS A 450 -5.12 -16.20 27.05
C LYS A 450 -3.84 -15.36 26.94
N LYS A 451 -3.24 -14.97 28.07
CA LYS A 451 -2.12 -13.99 28.12
C LYS A 451 -0.88 -14.51 28.83
N VAL A 452 -1.00 -15.52 29.70
CA VAL A 452 0.08 -15.95 30.58
C VAL A 452 0.29 -17.46 30.45
N ASP A 453 1.55 -17.90 30.44
CA ASP A 453 1.84 -19.32 30.57
C ASP A 453 1.58 -19.75 32.02
N VAL A 454 0.49 -20.49 32.22
CA VAL A 454 0.05 -20.92 33.54
C VAL A 454 1.06 -21.87 34.19
N TYR A 455 1.89 -22.57 33.40
CA TYR A 455 2.88 -23.51 33.92
C TYR A 455 4.10 -22.83 34.52
N ASP A 456 4.63 -21.77 33.89
CA ASP A 456 5.75 -20.99 34.45
C ASP A 456 5.41 -20.39 35.83
N LEU A 457 4.13 -20.06 36.05
CA LEU A 457 3.62 -19.58 37.33
C LEU A 457 3.43 -20.70 38.38
N LEU A 458 3.06 -21.91 37.94
CA LEU A 458 2.92 -23.07 38.81
C LEU A 458 4.29 -23.64 39.23
N ASP A 459 5.26 -23.70 38.31
CA ASP A 459 6.62 -24.20 38.57
C ASP A 459 7.45 -23.22 39.41
N SER A 460 7.17 -21.91 39.37
CA SER A 460 7.85 -20.89 40.19
C SER A 460 7.33 -20.79 41.64
N GLY A 461 6.26 -21.50 42.00
CA GLY A 461 5.69 -21.52 43.35
C GLY A 461 5.00 -20.22 43.78
N ASP A 462 4.81 -19.25 42.88
CA ASP A 462 4.24 -17.93 43.17
C ASP A 462 2.70 -17.96 43.16
N THR A 463 2.14 -18.71 44.12
CA THR A 463 0.69 -18.90 44.32
C THR A 463 -0.08 -17.60 44.51
N LYS A 464 0.56 -16.54 45.03
CA LYS A 464 -0.06 -15.20 45.18
C LYS A 464 -0.33 -14.53 43.84
N LYS A 465 0.61 -14.64 42.88
CA LYS A 465 0.46 -14.07 41.54
C LYS A 465 -0.59 -14.83 40.72
N LEU A 466 -0.68 -16.14 40.89
CA LEU A 466 -1.68 -16.98 40.23
C LEU A 466 -3.10 -16.68 40.74
N LEU A 467 -3.29 -16.54 42.06
CA LEU A 467 -4.56 -16.11 42.66
C LEU A 467 -4.97 -14.69 42.23
N TYR A 468 -4.03 -13.74 42.21
CA TYR A 468 -4.25 -12.38 41.71
C TYR A 468 -4.70 -12.36 40.23
N LEU A 469 -4.09 -13.20 39.37
CA LEU A 469 -4.46 -13.28 37.95
C LEU A 469 -5.79 -14.01 37.72
N ILE A 470 -6.22 -14.90 38.62
CA ILE A 470 -7.57 -15.48 38.62
C ILE A 470 -8.60 -14.42 39.03
N GLU A 471 -8.31 -13.60 40.06
CA GLU A 471 -9.18 -12.50 40.49
C GLU A 471 -9.34 -11.39 39.44
N GLN A 472 -8.35 -11.19 38.58
CA GLN A 472 -8.39 -10.26 37.44
C GLN A 472 -9.06 -10.86 36.18
N GLU A 473 -9.62 -12.08 36.25
CA GLU A 473 -10.17 -12.85 35.11
C GLU A 473 -9.17 -13.18 33.97
N ASP A 474 -7.86 -13.03 34.20
CA ASP A 474 -6.82 -13.31 33.19
C ASP A 474 -6.49 -14.83 33.08
N ILE A 475 -6.90 -15.63 34.09
CA ILE A 475 -6.82 -17.10 34.11
C ILE A 475 -8.20 -17.66 34.46
N MET A 476 -8.77 -18.49 33.60
CA MET A 476 -10.03 -19.19 33.86
C MET A 476 -9.78 -20.53 34.54
N GLU A 477 -10.50 -20.79 35.62
CA GLU A 477 -10.49 -22.06 36.34
C GLU A 477 -11.72 -22.90 35.98
N PHE A 478 -11.51 -24.18 35.72
CA PHE A 478 -12.56 -25.16 35.45
C PHE A 478 -12.36 -26.40 36.30
N GLU A 479 -13.45 -26.97 36.81
CA GLU A 479 -13.40 -28.31 37.40
C GLU A 479 -13.27 -29.36 36.30
N THR A 480 -12.50 -30.41 36.56
CA THR A 480 -12.29 -31.50 35.57
C THR A 480 -13.59 -32.19 35.16
N LYS A 481 -14.59 -32.21 36.05
CA LYS A 481 -15.93 -32.77 35.81
C LYS A 481 -16.75 -31.97 34.78
N GLU A 482 -16.40 -30.72 34.51
CA GLU A 482 -17.05 -29.87 33.50
C GLU A 482 -16.69 -30.29 32.07
N PHE A 483 -15.57 -31.00 31.90
CA PHE A 483 -15.13 -31.56 30.62
C PHE A 483 -15.76 -32.93 30.36
N SER A 484 -15.90 -33.28 29.09
CA SER A 484 -16.26 -34.64 28.67
C SER A 484 -15.12 -35.60 28.96
N SER A 485 -15.44 -36.88 29.19
CA SER A 485 -14.42 -37.94 29.36
C SER A 485 -13.51 -38.06 28.14
N GLN A 486 -14.00 -37.72 26.95
CA GLN A 486 -13.22 -37.68 25.71
C GLN A 486 -12.00 -36.75 25.80
N PHE A 487 -12.07 -35.68 26.61
CA PHE A 487 -10.95 -34.75 26.77
C PHE A 487 -9.67 -35.45 27.25
N PHE A 488 -9.82 -36.27 28.29
CA PHE A 488 -8.71 -36.98 28.91
C PHE A 488 -8.19 -38.11 28.04
N ILE A 489 -9.10 -38.79 27.32
CA ILE A 489 -8.75 -39.81 26.34
C ILE A 489 -7.90 -39.18 25.23
N ASP A 490 -8.34 -38.05 24.67
CA ASP A 490 -7.62 -37.35 23.60
C ASP A 490 -6.29 -36.76 24.07
N LEU A 491 -6.20 -36.26 25.32
CA LEU A 491 -4.95 -35.79 25.92
C LEU A 491 -3.90 -36.89 26.05
N GLU A 492 -4.29 -38.04 26.60
CA GLU A 492 -3.39 -39.19 26.76
C GLU A 492 -3.02 -39.79 25.39
N ALA A 493 -3.97 -39.80 24.43
CA ALA A 493 -3.71 -40.24 23.06
C ALA A 493 -2.73 -39.30 22.32
N ASP A 494 -2.92 -37.99 22.41
CA ASP A 494 -1.99 -36.99 21.87
C ASP A 494 -0.59 -37.15 22.51
N LEU A 495 -0.49 -37.32 23.84
CA LEU A 495 0.79 -37.55 24.50
C LEU A 495 1.46 -38.85 24.02
N ALA A 496 0.70 -39.93 23.85
CA ALA A 496 1.21 -41.19 23.32
C ALA A 496 1.72 -41.03 21.88
N GLN A 497 1.00 -40.29 21.03
CA GLN A 497 1.43 -39.95 19.68
C GLN A 497 2.73 -39.14 19.68
N LEU A 498 2.86 -38.11 20.54
CA LEU A 498 4.10 -37.33 20.67
C LEU A 498 5.29 -38.18 21.13
N LYS A 499 5.09 -39.09 22.09
CA LYS A 499 6.13 -40.03 22.55
C LYS A 499 6.53 -41.03 21.48
N SER A 500 5.57 -41.49 20.68
CA SER A 500 5.83 -42.33 19.50
C SER A 500 6.73 -41.58 18.52
N LEU A 501 6.39 -40.33 18.17
CA LEU A 501 7.22 -39.47 17.32
C LEU A 501 8.63 -39.28 17.92
N GLN A 502 8.73 -39.01 19.22
CA GLN A 502 10.02 -38.87 19.88
C GLN A 502 10.87 -40.15 19.76
N THR A 503 10.23 -41.32 19.81
CA THR A 503 10.91 -42.62 19.65
C THR A 503 11.36 -42.83 18.21
N ILE A 504 10.51 -42.57 17.22
CA ILE A 504 10.84 -42.66 15.79
C ILE A 504 12.07 -41.80 15.49
N TRP A 505 12.01 -40.52 15.89
CA TRP A 505 13.09 -39.55 15.60
C TRP A 505 14.34 -39.72 16.46
N TYR A 506 14.28 -40.49 17.55
CA TYR A 506 15.47 -40.84 18.34
C TYR A 506 16.42 -41.77 17.56
N PHE A 507 15.88 -42.61 16.65
CA PHE A 507 16.69 -43.52 15.85
C PHE A 507 17.28 -42.86 14.60
N ILE A 508 16.73 -41.74 14.15
CA ILE A 508 17.27 -40.95 13.03
C ILE A 508 18.46 -40.14 13.52
N LYS A 509 19.67 -40.60 13.18
CA LYS A 509 20.93 -39.95 13.62
C LYS A 509 21.56 -39.05 12.58
N THR A 510 21.20 -39.22 11.33
CA THR A 510 21.77 -38.49 10.20
C THR A 510 20.80 -37.39 9.80
N ASP A 511 21.31 -36.18 9.54
CA ASP A 511 20.56 -35.06 8.99
C ASP A 511 21.02 -34.83 7.54
N PRO A 512 20.31 -35.36 6.53
CA PRO A 512 20.72 -35.25 5.13
C PRO A 512 20.78 -33.81 4.64
N LYS A 513 19.91 -32.94 5.17
CA LYS A 513 19.86 -31.51 4.84
C LYS A 513 21.13 -30.80 5.32
N LEU A 514 21.56 -31.06 6.56
CA LEU A 514 22.83 -30.53 7.08
C LEU A 514 24.02 -31.09 6.29
N ASN A 515 24.02 -32.39 6.00
CA ASN A 515 25.13 -33.04 5.29
C ASN A 515 25.33 -32.46 3.89
N GLU A 516 24.25 -32.31 3.12
CA GLU A 516 24.33 -31.72 1.78
C GLU A 516 24.69 -30.24 1.85
N PHE A 517 24.21 -29.51 2.87
CA PHE A 517 24.62 -28.13 3.07
C PHE A 517 26.12 -28.02 3.36
N ARG A 518 26.65 -28.87 4.26
CA ARG A 518 28.10 -28.96 4.56
C ARG A 518 28.93 -29.28 3.33
N LYS A 519 28.46 -30.22 2.50
CA LYS A 519 29.10 -30.58 1.23
C LYS A 519 29.08 -29.42 0.25
N THR A 520 27.98 -28.69 0.16
CA THR A 520 27.83 -27.53 -0.73
C THR A 520 28.78 -26.41 -0.33
N ILE A 521 28.82 -25.99 0.94
CA ILE A 521 29.70 -24.89 1.40
C ILE A 521 31.19 -25.21 1.25
N THR A 522 31.57 -26.49 1.28
CA THR A 522 32.97 -26.91 1.17
C THR A 522 33.40 -27.12 -0.28
N SER A 523 32.53 -27.70 -1.12
CA SER A 523 32.84 -28.04 -2.51
C SER A 523 32.57 -26.90 -3.50
N ASN A 524 31.58 -26.06 -3.24
CA ASN A 524 31.21 -24.98 -4.16
C ASN A 524 32.19 -23.80 -4.03
N PRO A 525 32.97 -23.47 -5.08
CA PRO A 525 33.96 -22.40 -5.05
C PRO A 525 33.36 -21.01 -4.75
N LEU A 526 32.05 -20.83 -4.95
CA LEU A 526 31.37 -19.59 -4.63
C LEU A 526 31.49 -19.25 -3.14
N PHE A 527 31.51 -20.24 -2.24
CA PHE A 527 31.62 -20.00 -0.79
C PHE A 527 33.06 -19.72 -0.34
N HIS A 528 34.06 -19.88 -1.19
CA HIS A 528 35.47 -19.68 -0.82
C HIS A 528 35.82 -18.20 -0.82
N LYS A 529 36.32 -17.68 0.31
CA LYS A 529 36.73 -16.26 0.51
C LYS A 529 35.63 -15.23 0.25
N LYS A 530 34.36 -15.65 0.27
CA LYS A 530 33.19 -14.76 0.17
C LYS A 530 32.40 -14.76 1.47
N LYS A 531 31.71 -13.65 1.73
CA LYS A 531 30.81 -13.51 2.87
C LYS A 531 29.43 -14.05 2.52
N ALA A 532 28.89 -14.89 3.38
CA ALA A 532 27.59 -15.54 3.20
C ALA A 532 26.68 -15.34 4.42
N ILE A 533 25.37 -15.32 4.15
CA ILE A 533 24.34 -15.22 5.18
C ILE A 533 23.40 -16.42 5.05
N VAL A 534 23.20 -17.15 6.14
CA VAL A 534 22.29 -18.29 6.23
C VAL A 534 21.09 -17.87 7.06
N PHE A 535 19.91 -17.89 6.45
CA PHE A 535 18.65 -17.61 7.12
C PHE A 535 17.92 -18.89 7.51
N THR A 536 17.33 -18.87 8.71
CA THR A 536 16.45 -19.93 9.23
C THR A 536 15.32 -19.36 10.08
N ASP A 537 14.12 -19.94 10.01
CA ASP A 537 12.95 -19.55 10.79
C ASP A 537 13.09 -19.93 12.28
N SER A 538 13.94 -20.90 12.63
CA SER A 538 14.11 -21.39 14.01
C SER A 538 15.42 -20.92 14.63
N MET A 539 15.33 -20.37 15.83
CA MET A 539 16.50 -20.05 16.65
C MET A 539 17.31 -21.32 16.96
N GLU A 540 16.63 -22.43 17.27
CA GLU A 540 17.28 -23.71 17.58
C GLU A 540 18.04 -24.27 16.38
N THR A 541 17.51 -24.12 15.16
CA THR A 541 18.23 -24.45 13.93
C THR A 541 19.45 -23.55 13.75
N ALA A 542 19.36 -22.25 14.03
CA ALA A 542 20.51 -21.34 13.93
C ALA A 542 21.65 -21.76 14.87
N GLU A 543 21.34 -22.12 16.11
CA GLU A 543 22.32 -22.62 17.09
C GLU A 543 22.92 -23.98 16.69
N TYR A 544 22.08 -24.87 16.14
CA TYR A 544 22.50 -26.16 15.62
C TYR A 544 23.47 -26.02 14.44
N LEU A 545 23.16 -25.15 13.48
CA LEU A 545 24.03 -24.83 12.36
C LEU A 545 25.33 -24.17 12.82
N TYR A 546 25.26 -23.24 13.78
CA TYR A 546 26.45 -22.61 14.35
C TYR A 546 27.40 -23.63 14.96
N SER A 547 26.87 -24.55 15.77
CA SER A 547 27.65 -25.60 16.40
C SER A 547 28.22 -26.59 15.38
N SER A 548 27.41 -26.94 14.38
CA SER A 548 27.79 -27.89 13.35
C SER A 548 28.86 -27.33 12.43
N LEU A 549 28.79 -26.06 12.02
CA LEU A 549 29.69 -25.47 11.01
C LEU A 549 30.98 -24.87 11.60
N LYS A 550 31.14 -24.94 12.93
CA LYS A 550 32.29 -24.39 13.64
C LYS A 550 33.62 -25.04 13.23
N ASP A 551 33.61 -26.31 12.85
CA ASP A 551 34.82 -26.99 12.37
C ASP A 551 35.30 -26.50 11.00
N ILE A 552 34.38 -26.00 10.17
CA ILE A 552 34.65 -25.47 8.83
C ILE A 552 35.08 -24.00 8.90
N TYR A 553 34.29 -23.14 9.55
CA TYR A 553 34.51 -21.68 9.57
C TYR A 553 35.30 -21.18 10.79
N ARG A 554 35.52 -22.04 11.80
CA ARG A 554 36.26 -21.73 13.03
C ARG A 554 35.72 -20.45 13.69
N ASP A 555 36.59 -19.49 13.97
CA ASP A 555 36.24 -18.22 14.62
C ASP A 555 35.64 -17.19 13.65
N ARG A 556 35.59 -17.48 12.34
CA ARG A 556 34.98 -16.62 11.31
C ARG A 556 33.48 -16.90 11.12
N LEU A 557 32.83 -17.46 12.14
CA LEU A 557 31.43 -17.81 12.19
C LEU A 557 30.73 -17.06 13.31
N ILE A 558 29.54 -16.52 13.04
CA ILE A 558 28.69 -15.88 14.05
C ILE A 558 27.23 -16.27 13.84
N TYR A 559 26.46 -16.33 14.94
CA TYR A 559 25.01 -16.48 14.88
C TYR A 559 24.28 -15.37 15.61
N PHE A 560 23.09 -15.02 15.11
CA PHE A 560 22.23 -14.01 15.72
C PHE A 560 20.76 -14.46 15.76
N SER A 561 20.10 -14.21 16.88
CA SER A 561 18.69 -14.48 17.07
C SER A 561 18.05 -13.40 17.96
N GLY A 562 16.74 -13.48 18.17
CA GLY A 562 16.04 -12.55 19.08
C GLY A 562 16.48 -12.62 20.54
N LYS A 563 17.25 -13.64 20.96
CA LYS A 563 17.82 -13.74 22.31
C LYS A 563 19.29 -13.29 22.39
N SER A 564 19.91 -12.96 21.26
CA SER A 564 21.30 -12.50 21.21
C SER A 564 21.44 -11.10 21.82
N SER A 565 22.61 -10.78 22.36
CA SER A 565 22.87 -9.47 22.95
C SER A 565 22.91 -8.37 21.87
N PRO A 566 22.49 -7.13 22.18
CA PRO A 566 22.61 -6.01 21.24
C PRO A 566 24.06 -5.72 20.81
N ALA A 567 25.05 -6.05 21.65
CA ALA A 567 26.46 -5.88 21.33
C ALA A 567 26.92 -6.72 20.13
N LEU A 568 26.41 -7.95 19.98
CA LEU A 568 26.71 -8.79 18.82
C LEU A 568 26.21 -8.17 17.50
N LYS A 569 25.14 -7.36 17.54
CA LYS A 569 24.64 -6.65 16.36
C LYS A 569 25.71 -5.68 15.83
N ILE A 570 26.42 -4.99 16.71
CA ILE A 570 27.50 -4.05 16.36
C ILE A 570 28.66 -4.81 15.69
N GLU A 571 29.07 -5.95 16.25
CA GLU A 571 30.15 -6.77 15.66
C GLU A 571 29.78 -7.33 14.26
N ILE A 572 28.51 -7.67 14.06
CA ILE A 572 27.98 -8.08 12.76
C ILE A 572 28.02 -6.90 11.79
N GLU A 573 27.62 -5.70 12.21
CA GLU A 573 27.72 -4.50 11.38
C GLU A 573 29.17 -4.21 10.99
N ASP A 574 30.12 -4.28 11.91
CA ASP A 574 31.54 -4.09 11.60
C ASP A 574 32.04 -5.06 10.51
N SER A 575 31.61 -6.32 10.57
CA SER A 575 32.03 -7.35 9.62
C SER A 575 31.28 -7.34 8.29
N PHE A 576 30.02 -6.88 8.25
CA PHE A 576 29.13 -7.02 7.07
C PHE A 576 28.66 -5.69 6.44
N ASN A 577 28.82 -4.55 7.11
CA ASN A 577 28.43 -3.22 6.60
C ASN A 577 29.62 -2.54 5.90
N PRO A 578 29.48 -2.09 4.64
CA PRO A 578 30.54 -1.37 3.94
C PRO A 578 31.05 -0.12 4.67
N LYS A 579 30.21 0.57 5.45
CA LYS A 579 30.58 1.79 6.20
C LYS A 579 31.73 1.57 7.19
N PHE A 580 31.89 0.34 7.70
CA PHE A 580 32.88 -0.01 8.71
C PHE A 580 34.09 -0.77 8.14
N LYS A 581 34.20 -0.88 6.80
CA LYS A 581 35.30 -1.60 6.13
C LYS A 581 36.70 -1.08 6.53
N SER A 582 36.82 0.22 6.84
CA SER A 582 38.08 0.85 7.25
C SER A 582 38.47 0.61 8.71
N ASN A 583 37.58 0.04 9.54
CA ASN A 583 37.81 -0.12 10.98
C ASN A 583 38.71 -1.34 11.32
N ASP A 584 39.18 -2.08 10.31
CA ASP A 584 40.02 -3.29 10.42
C ASP A 584 39.47 -4.36 11.40
N ASN A 585 38.16 -4.36 11.63
CA ASN A 585 37.46 -5.22 12.59
C ASN A 585 36.66 -6.34 11.89
N ASP A 586 37.18 -6.83 10.76
CA ASP A 586 36.52 -7.86 9.94
C ASP A 586 36.75 -9.29 10.47
N LYS A 587 35.85 -9.74 11.33
CA LYS A 587 35.97 -11.00 12.06
C LYS A 587 35.29 -12.19 11.39
N TYR A 588 34.18 -11.97 10.67
CA TYR A 588 33.26 -13.06 10.30
C TYR A 588 33.04 -13.20 8.79
N ASP A 589 33.02 -14.43 8.28
CA ASP A 589 32.68 -14.76 6.89
C ASP A 589 31.28 -15.35 6.74
N LEU A 590 30.79 -16.09 7.74
CA LEU A 590 29.46 -16.68 7.73
C LEU A 590 28.61 -16.14 8.88
N LEU A 591 27.47 -15.55 8.54
CA LEU A 591 26.43 -15.14 9.50
C LEU A 591 25.25 -16.11 9.41
N ILE A 592 24.89 -16.74 10.52
CA ILE A 592 23.66 -17.53 10.64
C ILE A 592 22.65 -16.71 11.42
N THR A 593 21.47 -16.45 10.87
CA THR A 593 20.49 -15.60 11.54
C THR A 593 19.07 -16.05 11.31
N THR A 594 18.19 -15.71 12.26
CA THR A 594 16.75 -15.71 11.99
C THR A 594 16.33 -14.44 11.27
N ASP A 595 15.05 -14.34 10.89
CA ASP A 595 14.48 -13.15 10.24
C ASP A 595 14.57 -11.86 11.07
N VAL A 596 15.09 -11.91 12.31
CA VAL A 596 15.35 -10.71 13.13
C VAL A 596 16.34 -9.76 12.44
N LEU A 597 17.30 -10.28 11.68
CA LEU A 597 18.21 -9.47 10.84
C LEU A 597 17.81 -9.40 9.37
N ALA A 598 16.64 -9.95 9.00
CA ALA A 598 16.07 -9.75 7.66
C ALA A 598 15.57 -8.29 7.47
N GLU A 599 15.53 -7.50 8.54
CA GLU A 599 15.20 -6.07 8.58
C GLU A 599 16.22 -5.34 9.47
N GLY A 600 16.52 -4.07 9.17
CA GLY A 600 17.22 -3.18 10.13
C GLY A 600 18.71 -3.33 10.37
N ILE A 601 19.41 -3.92 9.42
CA ILE A 601 20.88 -3.94 9.36
C ILE A 601 21.35 -3.90 7.89
N ASN A 602 22.56 -3.39 7.66
CA ASN A 602 23.22 -3.36 6.34
C ASN A 602 24.24 -4.49 6.25
N LEU A 603 24.03 -5.43 5.33
CA LEU A 603 24.85 -6.65 5.21
C LEU A 603 25.53 -6.79 3.83
N HIS A 604 25.75 -5.67 3.12
CA HIS A 604 26.07 -5.69 1.68
C HIS A 604 27.48 -6.19 1.36
N ARG A 605 28.35 -6.39 2.36
CA ARG A 605 29.65 -7.05 2.13
C ARG A 605 29.47 -8.52 1.77
N ALA A 606 28.32 -9.12 2.07
CA ALA A 606 27.94 -10.45 1.59
C ALA A 606 27.29 -10.39 0.20
N ASN A 607 27.54 -11.41 -0.61
CA ASN A 607 26.88 -11.63 -1.90
C ASN A 607 26.23 -13.01 -2.04
N ILE A 608 26.23 -13.80 -0.96
CA ILE A 608 25.62 -15.11 -0.92
C ILE A 608 24.55 -15.12 0.17
N ILE A 609 23.34 -15.51 -0.21
CA ILE A 609 22.26 -15.82 0.71
C ILE A 609 21.89 -17.28 0.58
N VAL A 610 21.75 -17.94 1.72
CA VAL A 610 21.22 -19.29 1.83
C VAL A 610 19.94 -19.25 2.64
N ASN A 611 18.82 -19.62 2.03
CA ASN A 611 17.60 -19.93 2.76
C ASN A 611 17.64 -21.40 3.18
N TYR A 612 18.11 -21.64 4.42
CA TYR A 612 18.19 -23.00 4.96
C TYR A 612 16.81 -23.62 5.09
N ASP A 613 15.83 -22.84 5.52
CA ASP A 613 14.41 -23.19 5.47
C ASP A 613 13.60 -22.10 4.76
N LEU A 614 12.51 -22.55 4.14
CA LEU A 614 11.68 -21.69 3.31
C LEU A 614 10.54 -21.08 4.14
N PRO A 615 10.47 -19.75 4.23
CA PRO A 615 9.41 -19.11 4.99
C PRO A 615 8.08 -19.30 4.25
N TRP A 616 7.03 -19.65 5.00
CA TRP A 616 5.66 -19.82 4.48
C TRP A 616 5.05 -18.54 3.87
N ASN A 617 5.69 -17.39 4.13
CA ASN A 617 5.36 -16.09 3.56
C ASN A 617 6.50 -15.68 2.63
N PRO A 618 6.28 -15.62 1.30
CA PRO A 618 7.33 -15.36 0.31
C PRO A 618 7.98 -13.98 0.48
N THR A 619 7.26 -13.00 1.04
CA THR A 619 7.80 -11.65 1.29
C THR A 619 9.06 -11.66 2.16
N ARG A 620 9.21 -12.66 3.04
CA ARG A 620 10.43 -12.83 3.85
C ARG A 620 11.65 -13.15 2.99
N ILE A 621 11.50 -13.96 1.93
CA ILE A 621 12.59 -14.28 0.99
C ILE A 621 13.07 -12.99 0.31
N MET A 622 12.12 -12.16 -0.16
CA MET A 622 12.44 -10.88 -0.78
C MET A 622 13.15 -9.92 0.18
N GLN A 623 12.71 -9.86 1.44
CA GLN A 623 13.34 -9.05 2.49
C GLN A 623 14.78 -9.53 2.80
N ARG A 624 15.00 -10.85 2.85
CA ARG A 624 16.33 -11.48 2.99
C ARG A 624 17.24 -11.08 1.83
N VAL A 625 16.81 -11.27 0.58
CA VAL A 625 17.59 -10.91 -0.62
C VAL A 625 17.91 -9.42 -0.68
N GLY A 626 16.95 -8.58 -0.32
CA GLY A 626 17.16 -7.13 -0.24
C GLY A 626 18.11 -6.67 0.89
N ARG A 627 18.56 -7.55 1.78
CA ARG A 627 19.61 -7.24 2.76
C ARG A 627 20.99 -7.11 2.12
N ILE A 628 21.24 -7.76 0.98
CA ILE A 628 22.51 -7.68 0.25
C ILE A 628 22.37 -7.00 -1.11
N ASN A 629 21.18 -7.07 -1.72
CA ASN A 629 20.90 -6.46 -3.02
C ASN A 629 20.58 -4.96 -2.89
N ARG A 630 21.62 -4.14 -2.79
CA ARG A 630 21.53 -2.67 -2.73
C ARG A 630 22.45 -1.98 -3.73
N VAL A 631 22.11 -0.74 -4.07
CA VAL A 631 22.93 0.15 -4.92
C VAL A 631 24.33 0.31 -4.34
N GLY A 632 25.36 0.22 -5.18
CA GLY A 632 26.74 0.50 -4.77
C GLY A 632 27.42 -0.62 -3.98
N THR A 633 26.91 -1.86 -4.08
CA THR A 633 27.68 -3.04 -3.64
C THR A 633 28.91 -3.24 -4.53
N GLU A 634 30.01 -3.73 -3.96
CA GLU A 634 31.24 -4.05 -4.69
C GLU A 634 31.11 -5.34 -5.53
N HIS A 635 30.03 -6.09 -5.35
CA HIS A 635 29.83 -7.38 -5.99
C HIS A 635 28.96 -7.24 -7.24
N ASP A 636 29.44 -7.72 -8.39
CA ASP A 636 28.67 -7.69 -9.66
C ASP A 636 27.48 -8.66 -9.68
N ARG A 637 27.52 -9.69 -8.82
CA ARG A 637 26.52 -10.76 -8.78
C ARG A 637 26.18 -11.20 -7.36
N ILE A 638 24.89 -11.45 -7.16
CA ILE A 638 24.31 -12.04 -5.95
C ILE A 638 23.87 -13.47 -6.25
N TYR A 639 24.14 -14.36 -5.30
CA TYR A 639 23.76 -15.78 -5.34
C TYR A 639 22.74 -16.07 -4.25
N VAL A 640 21.63 -16.68 -4.64
CA VAL A 640 20.56 -17.10 -3.73
C VAL A 640 20.49 -18.61 -3.79
N PHE A 641 20.68 -19.27 -2.66
CA PHE A 641 20.58 -20.72 -2.52
C PHE A 641 19.35 -21.08 -1.69
N ASN A 642 18.57 -22.04 -2.17
CA ASN A 642 17.36 -22.53 -1.50
C ASN A 642 17.47 -24.04 -1.32
N LEU A 643 17.26 -24.54 -0.10
CA LEU A 643 17.32 -25.99 0.17
C LEU A 643 15.96 -26.64 -0.07
N PHE A 644 15.95 -27.72 -0.86
CA PHE A 644 14.74 -28.46 -1.20
C PHE A 644 14.93 -29.97 -0.96
N PRO A 645 13.90 -30.68 -0.48
CA PRO A 645 13.90 -32.13 -0.50
C PRO A 645 13.75 -32.67 -1.94
N THR A 646 14.05 -33.95 -2.16
CA THR A 646 13.74 -34.64 -3.43
C THR A 646 12.22 -34.83 -3.65
N ALA A 647 11.83 -35.12 -4.91
CA ALA A 647 10.44 -35.24 -5.34
C ALA A 647 9.60 -36.26 -4.54
N GLN A 648 10.24 -37.31 -4.02
CA GLN A 648 9.58 -38.35 -3.24
C GLN A 648 9.04 -37.79 -1.90
N SER A 649 9.82 -36.94 -1.24
CA SER A 649 9.42 -36.27 0.01
C SER A 649 8.61 -34.98 -0.25
N GLU A 650 8.74 -34.35 -1.43
CA GLU A 650 7.92 -33.21 -1.86
C GLU A 650 6.42 -33.56 -1.96
N ALA A 651 6.09 -34.77 -2.42
CA ALA A 651 4.72 -35.27 -2.50
C ALA A 651 3.97 -35.23 -1.14
N HIS A 652 4.72 -35.27 -0.04
CA HIS A 652 4.17 -35.22 1.31
C HIS A 652 3.97 -33.78 1.84
N LEU A 653 4.67 -32.80 1.27
CA LEU A 653 4.66 -31.38 1.67
C LEU A 653 4.89 -30.47 0.45
N PRO A 654 3.83 -30.10 -0.30
CA PRO A 654 3.93 -29.20 -1.46
C PRO A 654 4.11 -27.74 -1.00
N MET A 655 5.20 -27.44 -0.29
CA MET A 655 5.54 -26.09 0.18
C MET A 655 6.12 -25.24 -0.93
N GLU A 656 6.96 -25.82 -1.80
CA GLU A 656 7.51 -25.13 -2.96
C GLU A 656 6.40 -24.56 -3.84
N GLU A 657 5.49 -25.43 -4.33
CA GLU A 657 4.33 -25.02 -5.13
C GLU A 657 3.51 -23.92 -4.45
N ARG A 658 3.25 -24.03 -3.14
CA ARG A 658 2.43 -23.04 -2.41
C ARG A 658 3.14 -21.69 -2.24
N ILE A 659 4.45 -21.69 -2.03
CA ILE A 659 5.22 -20.45 -1.94
C ILE A 659 5.31 -19.83 -3.33
N LEU A 660 5.59 -20.64 -4.36
CA LEU A 660 5.63 -20.22 -5.76
C LEU A 660 4.30 -19.62 -6.21
N GLU A 661 3.16 -20.24 -5.92
CA GLU A 661 1.83 -19.71 -6.27
C GLU A 661 1.56 -18.32 -5.65
N LYS A 662 1.98 -18.12 -4.41
CA LYS A 662 1.84 -16.81 -3.73
C LYS A 662 2.80 -15.77 -4.30
N LEU A 663 4.01 -16.19 -4.61
CA LEU A 663 5.05 -15.34 -5.17
C LEU A 663 4.64 -14.91 -6.60
N GLN A 664 4.07 -15.81 -7.39
CA GLN A 664 3.50 -15.49 -8.69
C GLN A 664 2.34 -14.50 -8.60
N ALA A 665 1.43 -14.65 -7.63
CA ALA A 665 0.35 -13.67 -7.42
C ALA A 665 0.90 -12.26 -7.08
N PHE A 666 2.04 -12.21 -6.38
CA PHE A 666 2.75 -10.97 -6.10
C PHE A 666 3.34 -10.36 -7.38
N HIS A 667 4.07 -11.15 -8.18
CA HIS A 667 4.60 -10.76 -9.49
C HIS A 667 3.51 -10.20 -10.41
N ASP A 668 2.37 -10.90 -10.48
CA ASP A 668 1.24 -10.52 -11.34
C ASP A 668 0.59 -9.18 -10.95
N THR A 669 0.61 -8.82 -9.66
CA THR A 669 -0.07 -7.63 -9.14
C THR A 669 0.82 -6.40 -9.07
N LEU A 670 2.08 -6.57 -8.65
CA LEU A 670 2.98 -5.45 -8.35
C LEU A 670 4.14 -5.31 -9.33
N GLY A 671 4.43 -6.32 -10.15
CA GLY A 671 5.60 -6.36 -11.02
C GLY A 671 6.92 -6.46 -10.23
N GLU A 672 7.73 -7.46 -10.50
CA GLU A 672 9.07 -7.65 -9.90
C GLU A 672 10.08 -7.94 -11.01
N ASP A 673 11.37 -7.85 -10.69
CA ASP A 673 12.47 -8.02 -11.66
C ASP A 673 13.24 -9.33 -11.50
N TYR A 674 13.05 -10.05 -10.39
CA TYR A 674 13.90 -11.20 -10.06
C TYR A 674 13.11 -12.40 -9.57
N LYS A 675 13.65 -13.57 -9.90
CA LYS A 675 13.26 -14.85 -9.32
C LYS A 675 13.93 -14.99 -7.95
N TYR A 676 13.22 -15.50 -6.95
CA TYR A 676 13.72 -15.56 -5.57
C TYR A 676 13.81 -16.99 -5.02
N LEU A 677 12.94 -17.87 -5.50
CA LEU A 677 12.73 -19.24 -5.08
C LEU A 677 13.24 -20.26 -6.12
N SER A 678 12.79 -20.15 -7.38
CA SER A 678 13.08 -21.13 -8.42
C SER A 678 13.05 -20.55 -9.84
N ASP A 679 13.56 -21.31 -10.81
CA ASP A 679 13.52 -20.94 -12.23
C ASP A 679 12.12 -20.97 -12.85
N GLU A 680 11.15 -21.59 -12.20
CA GLU A 680 9.76 -21.69 -12.64
C GLU A 680 8.99 -20.38 -12.43
N GLU A 681 9.52 -19.45 -11.64
CA GLU A 681 8.91 -18.14 -11.47
C GLU A 681 8.82 -17.39 -12.80
N GLU A 682 7.60 -17.03 -13.18
CA GLU A 682 7.34 -16.16 -14.31
C GLU A 682 7.41 -14.71 -13.84
N VAL A 683 8.62 -14.18 -13.87
CA VAL A 683 8.86 -12.77 -13.68
C VAL A 683 8.66 -12.11 -15.03
N SER A 684 7.52 -11.44 -15.19
CA SER A 684 7.26 -10.62 -16.36
C SER A 684 7.45 -9.16 -15.97
N PRO A 685 8.38 -8.44 -16.63
CA PRO A 685 8.14 -7.04 -16.94
C PRO A 685 6.84 -7.04 -17.75
N LYS A 686 5.69 -6.76 -17.10
CA LYS A 686 4.39 -6.94 -17.75
C LYS A 686 4.32 -6.02 -18.97
N LYS A 687 4.19 -6.65 -20.13
CA LYS A 687 4.00 -6.04 -21.44
C LYS A 687 2.71 -5.20 -21.51
N LEU A 688 2.86 -3.91 -21.78
CA LEU A 688 1.93 -3.11 -22.57
C LEU A 688 2.76 -2.05 -23.29
N PHE A 689 2.45 -1.82 -24.57
CA PHE A 689 3.10 -0.92 -25.53
C PHE A 689 4.17 -1.57 -26.42
N SER A 690 3.75 -1.82 -27.67
CA SER A 690 4.58 -2.12 -28.85
C SER A 690 4.98 -0.87 -29.64
N ASP A 691 4.55 0.32 -29.22
CA ASP A 691 4.48 1.49 -30.11
C ASP A 691 5.25 2.70 -29.56
N LEU A 692 6.47 2.48 -29.05
CA LEU A 692 7.43 3.57 -28.82
C LEU A 692 8.59 3.42 -29.81
N ASN A 693 8.40 4.02 -30.99
CA ASN A 693 9.32 4.08 -32.13
C ASN A 693 9.82 2.72 -32.65
N LYS A 694 9.49 2.45 -33.93
CA LYS A 694 9.94 1.30 -34.72
C LYS A 694 11.47 1.19 -34.92
N ASP A 695 12.27 2.00 -34.23
CA ASP A 695 13.72 2.10 -34.40
C ASP A 695 14.53 1.65 -33.17
N LEU A 696 13.93 0.97 -32.19
CA LEU A 696 14.66 0.31 -31.09
C LEU A 696 14.27 -1.17 -31.02
N GLU A 697 15.13 -2.03 -31.57
CA GLU A 697 14.99 -3.50 -31.66
C GLU A 697 15.29 -4.26 -30.35
N ASP A 698 15.01 -3.70 -29.16
CA ASP A 698 15.23 -4.41 -27.88
C ASP A 698 13.90 -4.65 -27.12
N GLU A 699 13.59 -5.93 -26.90
CA GLU A 699 12.32 -6.47 -26.40
C GLU A 699 12.09 -6.36 -24.86
N GLU A 700 12.66 -5.38 -24.16
CA GLU A 700 12.45 -5.24 -22.70
C GLU A 700 11.42 -4.13 -22.38
N GLN A 701 10.22 -4.55 -21.94
CA GLN A 701 9.06 -3.68 -21.71
C GLN A 701 8.89 -3.36 -20.21
N SER A 702 8.81 -2.07 -19.86
CA SER A 702 8.69 -1.57 -18.49
C SER A 702 7.31 -1.81 -17.83
N THR A 703 7.32 -2.06 -16.51
CA THR A 703 6.12 -2.20 -15.66
C THR A 703 5.51 -0.87 -15.23
N ASN A 704 6.22 0.25 -15.37
CA ASN A 704 5.78 1.59 -14.97
C ASN A 704 5.80 2.56 -16.18
N PRO A 705 4.74 2.56 -17.01
CA PRO A 705 4.69 3.38 -18.21
C PRO A 705 4.73 4.90 -17.95
N GLU A 706 4.34 5.37 -16.76
CA GLU A 706 4.43 6.80 -16.42
C GLU A 706 5.88 7.30 -16.45
N LEU A 707 6.85 6.48 -16.02
CA LEU A 707 8.27 6.83 -16.09
C LEU A 707 8.76 6.94 -17.53
N ALA A 708 8.25 6.08 -18.44
CA ALA A 708 8.57 6.15 -19.85
C ALA A 708 8.08 7.48 -20.46
N TYR A 709 6.84 7.88 -20.19
CA TYR A 709 6.30 9.15 -20.68
C TYR A 709 6.95 10.39 -20.03
N LEU A 710 7.33 10.31 -18.75
CA LEU A 710 8.16 11.33 -18.11
C LEU A 710 9.52 11.48 -18.81
N SER A 711 10.14 10.36 -19.20
CA SER A 711 11.38 10.36 -19.97
C SER A 711 11.20 11.01 -21.35
N VAL A 712 10.09 10.76 -22.04
CA VAL A 712 9.76 11.40 -23.33
C VAL A 712 9.75 12.93 -23.19
N ILE A 713 9.00 13.49 -22.23
CA ILE A 713 8.91 14.95 -22.10
C ILE A 713 10.22 15.57 -21.58
N ARG A 714 11.01 14.86 -20.77
CA ARG A 714 12.38 15.28 -20.38
C ARG A 714 13.33 15.30 -21.57
N LYS A 715 13.27 14.30 -22.46
CA LYS A 715 14.04 14.28 -23.72
C LYS A 715 13.68 15.47 -24.61
N VAL A 716 12.40 15.80 -24.75
CA VAL A 716 11.96 17.00 -25.48
C VAL A 716 12.51 18.28 -24.82
N ARG A 717 12.44 18.39 -23.49
CA ARG A 717 13.01 19.53 -22.76
C ARG A 717 14.51 19.72 -23.03
N ASP A 718 15.27 18.63 -22.98
CA ASP A 718 16.74 18.66 -23.05
C ASP A 718 17.27 18.76 -24.49
N ASN A 719 16.62 18.09 -25.44
CA ASN A 719 17.08 17.99 -26.83
C ASN A 719 16.39 18.99 -27.78
N ASP A 720 15.14 19.40 -27.49
CA ASP A 720 14.41 20.42 -28.27
C ASP A 720 13.78 21.52 -27.37
N PRO A 721 14.59 22.48 -26.91
CA PRO A 721 14.10 23.60 -26.09
C PRO A 721 13.08 24.50 -26.80
N LYS A 722 13.03 24.50 -28.15
CA LYS A 722 12.07 25.32 -28.91
C LYS A 722 10.69 24.70 -28.82
N LEU A 723 10.57 23.40 -29.12
CA LEU A 723 9.33 22.66 -29.00
C LEU A 723 8.83 22.66 -27.55
N PHE A 724 9.72 22.45 -26.58
CA PHE A 724 9.35 22.51 -25.16
C PHE A 724 8.76 23.88 -24.75
N ASN A 725 9.35 24.98 -25.22
CA ASN A 725 8.82 26.33 -24.96
C ASN A 725 7.49 26.60 -25.66
N LEU A 726 7.27 26.05 -26.85
CA LEU A 726 6.00 26.12 -27.56
C LEU A 726 4.91 25.41 -26.76
N VAL A 727 5.14 24.15 -26.39
CA VAL A 727 4.23 23.30 -25.60
C VAL A 727 3.86 23.99 -24.28
N LYS A 728 4.85 24.53 -23.56
CA LYS A 728 4.64 25.25 -22.30
C LYS A 728 3.73 26.47 -22.41
N ARG A 729 3.62 27.08 -23.59
CA ARG A 729 2.89 28.33 -23.85
C ARG A 729 1.57 28.12 -24.60
N LEU A 730 1.18 26.87 -24.84
CA LEU A 730 -0.11 26.57 -25.44
C LEU A 730 -1.25 27.13 -24.57
N PRO A 731 -2.32 27.64 -25.19
CA PRO A 731 -3.42 28.26 -24.46
C PRO A 731 -4.21 27.22 -23.69
N LYS A 732 -4.63 27.57 -22.46
CA LYS A 732 -5.57 26.73 -21.70
C LYS A 732 -6.83 26.50 -22.52
N LYS A 733 -7.35 25.27 -22.48
CA LYS A 733 -8.48 24.80 -23.32
C LYS A 733 -8.14 24.65 -24.81
N ALA A 734 -6.86 24.47 -25.13
CA ALA A 734 -6.44 24.00 -26.45
C ALA A 734 -7.18 22.70 -26.83
N LYS A 735 -7.47 22.57 -28.12
CA LYS A 735 -8.16 21.40 -28.68
C LYS A 735 -7.58 21.08 -30.05
N THR A 736 -7.60 19.80 -30.40
CA THR A 736 -7.20 19.32 -31.71
C THR A 736 -7.97 18.03 -32.01
N GLY A 737 -8.06 17.66 -33.28
CA GLY A 737 -8.61 16.38 -33.71
C GLY A 737 -7.50 15.51 -34.29
N LYS A 738 -7.54 14.21 -34.00
CA LYS A 738 -6.79 13.19 -34.73
C LYS A 738 -7.67 11.99 -35.03
N MET A 739 -7.24 11.12 -35.92
CA MET A 739 -7.96 9.86 -36.15
C MET A 739 -7.73 8.93 -34.94
N GLY A 740 -8.81 8.66 -34.21
CA GLY A 740 -8.79 7.81 -33.03
C GLY A 740 -8.87 6.31 -33.35
N LYS A 741 -8.68 5.49 -32.30
CA LYS A 741 -8.91 4.04 -32.33
C LYS A 741 -10.39 3.66 -32.17
N THR A 742 -11.26 4.62 -31.86
CA THR A 742 -12.69 4.41 -31.59
C THR A 742 -13.50 4.46 -32.88
N GLU A 743 -14.56 3.65 -32.97
CA GLU A 743 -15.49 3.68 -34.12
C GLU A 743 -16.38 4.93 -34.13
N GLU A 744 -16.59 5.55 -32.96
CA GLU A 744 -17.40 6.74 -32.78
C GLU A 744 -16.55 7.97 -32.43
N ASP A 745 -17.09 9.15 -32.77
CA ASP A 745 -16.55 10.44 -32.33
C ASP A 745 -16.51 10.50 -30.80
N SER A 746 -15.33 10.75 -30.24
CA SER A 746 -15.14 10.87 -28.79
C SER A 746 -14.30 12.11 -28.44
N THR A 747 -14.58 12.69 -27.27
CA THR A 747 -13.80 13.81 -26.73
C THR A 747 -13.13 13.39 -25.44
N ILE A 748 -11.81 13.51 -25.39
CA ILE A 748 -11.02 13.31 -24.18
C ILE A 748 -10.64 14.67 -23.60
N THR A 749 -10.94 14.88 -22.33
CA THR A 749 -10.65 16.11 -21.60
C THR A 749 -9.68 15.82 -20.46
N PHE A 750 -8.53 16.49 -20.47
CA PHE A 750 -7.64 16.57 -19.31
C PHE A 750 -8.06 17.75 -18.41
N ILE A 751 -8.26 17.49 -17.12
CA ILE A 751 -8.66 18.49 -16.13
C ILE A 751 -7.68 18.47 -14.96
N ARG A 752 -7.25 19.67 -14.53
CA ARG A 752 -6.33 19.86 -13.42
C ARG A 752 -6.88 20.90 -12.43
N LYS A 753 -7.02 20.50 -11.15
CA LYS A 753 -7.39 21.39 -10.02
C LYS A 753 -6.38 21.19 -8.88
N GLY A 754 -5.43 22.12 -8.73
CA GLY A 754 -4.35 21.97 -7.76
C GLY A 754 -3.44 20.78 -8.11
N ALA A 755 -3.33 19.83 -7.19
CA ALA A 755 -2.60 18.56 -7.36
C ALA A 755 -3.45 17.47 -8.04
N LEU A 756 -4.77 17.63 -8.08
CA LEU A 756 -5.67 16.67 -8.72
C LEU A 756 -5.57 16.81 -10.25
N LYS A 757 -5.18 15.73 -10.91
CA LYS A 757 -5.00 15.60 -12.37
C LYS A 757 -5.85 14.42 -12.83
N THR A 758 -6.81 14.63 -13.73
CA THR A 758 -7.75 13.57 -14.14
C THR A 758 -8.15 13.70 -15.61
N PHE A 759 -8.62 12.60 -16.18
CA PHE A 759 -9.09 12.53 -17.56
C PHE A 759 -10.56 12.08 -17.61
N PHE A 760 -11.29 12.57 -18.60
CA PHE A 760 -12.65 12.14 -18.90
C PHE A 760 -12.78 11.87 -20.40
N ILE A 761 -13.60 10.90 -20.75
CA ILE A 761 -13.98 10.61 -22.14
C ILE A 761 -15.50 10.60 -22.27
N SER A 762 -16.01 11.12 -23.40
CA SER A 762 -17.41 11.01 -23.76
C SER A 762 -17.55 10.75 -25.26
N ASN A 763 -18.41 9.79 -25.61
CA ASN A 763 -18.85 9.44 -26.97
C ASN A 763 -20.37 9.57 -27.15
N GLY A 764 -21.08 10.12 -26.14
CA GLY A 764 -22.53 10.11 -26.03
C GLY A 764 -23.06 11.11 -24.99
N GLU A 765 -24.06 10.73 -24.21
CA GLU A 765 -24.76 11.62 -23.24
C GLU A 765 -24.07 11.77 -21.88
N GLU A 766 -23.10 10.91 -21.54
CA GLU A 766 -22.41 10.96 -20.25
C GLU A 766 -20.88 11.00 -20.43
N GLY A 767 -20.18 11.57 -19.44
CA GLY A 767 -18.73 11.60 -19.36
C GLY A 767 -18.23 10.54 -18.37
N GLU A 768 -17.29 9.71 -18.80
CA GLU A 768 -16.65 8.69 -17.96
C GLU A 768 -15.25 9.13 -17.55
N GLN A 769 -14.93 9.02 -16.26
CA GLN A 769 -13.57 9.23 -15.78
C GLN A 769 -12.67 8.07 -16.22
N ILE A 770 -11.55 8.40 -16.84
CA ILE A 770 -10.53 7.43 -17.27
C ILE A 770 -9.18 7.72 -16.62
N SER A 771 -8.37 6.69 -16.48
CA SER A 771 -6.99 6.81 -16.00
C SER A 771 -6.10 7.51 -17.03
N PHE A 772 -4.96 8.06 -16.57
CA PHE A 772 -3.89 8.56 -17.44
C PHE A 772 -3.54 7.55 -18.54
N MET A 773 -3.42 6.27 -18.18
CA MET A 773 -3.03 5.22 -19.13
C MET A 773 -4.05 4.98 -20.23
N GLN A 774 -5.34 4.96 -19.87
CA GLN A 774 -6.40 4.84 -20.86
C GLN A 774 -6.43 6.08 -21.77
N ALA A 775 -6.28 7.27 -21.20
CA ALA A 775 -6.24 8.50 -21.98
C ALA A 775 -5.08 8.51 -22.97
N ILE A 776 -3.87 8.13 -22.52
CA ILE A 776 -2.66 8.08 -23.34
C ILE A 776 -2.77 7.09 -24.49
N ASP A 777 -3.39 5.92 -24.29
CA ASP A 777 -3.63 4.98 -25.39
C ASP A 777 -4.45 5.59 -26.54
N HIS A 778 -5.34 6.52 -26.21
CA HIS A 778 -6.10 7.27 -27.20
C HIS A 778 -5.34 8.48 -27.77
N ILE A 779 -4.59 9.24 -26.96
CA ILE A 779 -4.00 10.53 -27.38
C ILE A 779 -2.55 10.43 -27.88
N CYS A 780 -1.80 9.38 -27.55
CA CYS A 780 -0.42 9.20 -27.99
C CYS A 780 -0.34 9.22 -29.53
N CYS A 781 0.66 9.93 -30.06
CA CYS A 781 0.86 10.11 -31.49
C CYS A 781 2.32 10.49 -31.79
N SER A 782 2.74 10.27 -33.03
CA SER A 782 4.03 10.71 -33.56
C SER A 782 3.99 12.17 -34.01
N GLU A 783 5.16 12.75 -34.28
CA GLU A 783 5.30 14.15 -34.70
C GLU A 783 4.62 14.46 -36.04
N ASP A 784 4.50 13.46 -36.90
CA ASP A 784 3.89 13.53 -38.23
C ASP A 784 2.38 13.23 -38.28
N GLU A 785 1.74 13.01 -37.12
CA GLU A 785 0.30 12.72 -37.04
C GLU A 785 -0.54 13.86 -37.66
N PRO A 786 -1.37 13.56 -38.67
CA PRO A 786 -2.14 14.60 -39.36
C PRO A 786 -3.26 15.13 -38.47
N LYS A 787 -3.39 16.46 -38.44
CA LYS A 787 -4.52 17.12 -37.80
C LYS A 787 -5.81 16.90 -38.60
N ILE A 788 -6.90 16.56 -37.90
CA ILE A 788 -8.26 16.61 -38.43
C ILE A 788 -9.09 17.69 -37.73
N SER A 789 -10.15 18.14 -38.39
CA SER A 789 -11.11 19.09 -37.80
C SER A 789 -11.81 18.47 -36.60
N VAL A 790 -12.00 19.26 -35.54
CA VAL A 790 -12.75 18.85 -34.36
C VAL A 790 -14.22 18.60 -34.71
N SER A 791 -14.79 17.50 -34.24
CA SER A 791 -16.20 17.13 -34.49
C SER A 791 -17.17 18.19 -33.99
N SER A 792 -18.33 18.32 -34.66
CA SER A 792 -19.42 19.21 -34.24
C SER A 792 -19.98 18.87 -32.86
N LYS A 793 -19.84 17.60 -32.42
CA LYS A 793 -20.26 17.12 -31.09
C LYS A 793 -19.31 17.49 -29.95
N PHE A 794 -18.17 18.12 -30.25
CA PHE A 794 -17.12 18.40 -29.26
C PHE A 794 -17.62 19.15 -28.02
N PHE A 795 -18.44 20.19 -28.21
CA PHE A 795 -18.91 21.01 -27.09
C PHE A 795 -19.90 20.26 -26.19
N ASP A 796 -20.73 19.39 -26.77
CA ASP A 796 -21.65 18.53 -26.02
C ASP A 796 -20.86 17.52 -25.18
N HIS A 797 -19.92 16.80 -25.81
CA HIS A 797 -19.05 15.87 -25.09
C HIS A 797 -18.20 16.57 -24.01
N PHE A 798 -17.68 17.77 -24.29
CA PHE A 798 -16.93 18.55 -23.32
C PHE A 798 -17.81 18.97 -22.14
N ALA A 799 -19.07 19.35 -22.38
CA ALA A 799 -20.02 19.65 -21.32
C ALA A 799 -20.30 18.42 -20.44
N HIS A 800 -20.47 17.23 -21.04
CA HIS A 800 -20.63 15.98 -20.28
C HIS A 800 -19.40 15.66 -19.43
N ASN A 801 -18.19 15.79 -20.00
CA ASN A 801 -16.94 15.61 -19.25
C ASN A 801 -16.80 16.60 -18.09
N ASN A 802 -17.17 17.87 -18.31
CA ASN A 802 -17.11 18.89 -17.26
C ASN A 802 -18.15 18.66 -16.15
N ASN A 803 -19.37 18.26 -16.52
CA ASN A 803 -20.40 17.88 -15.55
C ASN A 803 -19.97 16.67 -14.71
N ALA A 804 -19.36 15.65 -15.32
CA ALA A 804 -18.83 14.48 -14.62
C ALA A 804 -17.74 14.87 -13.62
N PHE A 805 -16.88 15.83 -13.97
CA PHE A 805 -15.87 16.39 -13.08
C PHE A 805 -16.49 17.17 -11.91
N ASP A 806 -17.48 18.02 -12.16
CA ASP A 806 -18.17 18.77 -11.12
C ASP A 806 -18.90 17.81 -10.15
N GLN A 807 -19.55 16.76 -10.66
CA GLN A 807 -20.16 15.71 -9.84
C GLN A 807 -19.13 14.93 -9.00
N MET A 808 -17.92 14.73 -9.53
CA MET A 808 -16.81 14.12 -8.79
C MET A 808 -16.39 15.00 -7.60
N LEU A 809 -16.28 16.31 -7.80
CA LEU A 809 -15.91 17.27 -6.74
C LEU A 809 -17.01 17.46 -5.70
N VAL A 810 -18.27 17.62 -6.12
CA VAL A 810 -19.41 17.77 -5.20
C VAL A 810 -19.58 16.53 -4.33
N ALA A 811 -19.29 15.34 -4.85
CA ALA A 811 -19.28 14.11 -4.06
C ALA A 811 -18.14 14.04 -3.03
N GLU A 812 -17.09 14.86 -3.14
CA GLU A 812 -16.08 15.02 -2.08
C GLU A 812 -16.54 15.98 -0.96
N GLU A 813 -17.36 16.99 -1.29
CA GLU A 813 -17.82 18.03 -0.35
C GLU A 813 -19.16 17.70 0.34
N GLU A 814 -20.08 17.04 -0.36
CA GLU A 814 -21.32 16.51 0.19
C GLU A 814 -21.24 14.97 0.28
N VAL A 815 -21.29 14.45 1.51
CA VAL A 815 -21.67 13.05 1.76
C VAL A 815 -23.03 12.85 1.10
N SER A 816 -23.03 12.23 -0.08
CA SER A 816 -24.18 12.26 -0.98
C SER A 816 -25.41 11.60 -0.36
N THR A 817 -26.57 12.14 -0.71
CA THR A 817 -27.92 11.69 -0.35
C THR A 817 -28.33 10.35 -0.99
N GLU A 818 -27.43 9.66 -1.70
CA GLU A 818 -27.65 8.29 -2.14
C GLU A 818 -27.51 7.32 -0.96
N LYS A 819 -28.44 6.37 -0.82
CA LYS A 819 -28.39 5.37 0.25
C LYS A 819 -27.10 4.55 0.16
N ILE A 820 -26.10 4.91 0.96
CA ILE A 820 -24.87 4.14 1.11
C ILE A 820 -25.25 2.70 1.47
N MET A 821 -24.94 1.76 0.59
CA MET A 821 -25.17 0.33 0.84
C MET A 821 -24.13 -0.21 1.82
N VAL A 822 -24.32 0.09 3.10
CA VAL A 822 -23.56 -0.51 4.19
C VAL A 822 -24.00 -1.97 4.36
N ALA A 823 -23.04 -2.89 4.47
CA ALA A 823 -23.30 -4.32 4.58
C ALA A 823 -22.74 -4.92 5.89
N GLY A 824 -22.99 -6.21 6.12
CA GLY A 824 -22.34 -6.97 7.19
C GLY A 824 -22.70 -6.51 8.60
N ASN A 825 -21.67 -6.36 9.44
CA ASN A 825 -21.85 -5.96 10.84
C ASN A 825 -22.14 -4.46 10.98
N ASP A 826 -21.57 -3.62 10.13
CA ASP A 826 -21.75 -2.17 10.16
C ASP A 826 -23.24 -1.83 9.93
N ALA A 827 -23.89 -2.50 8.97
CA ALA A 827 -25.33 -2.37 8.72
C ALA A 827 -26.20 -2.77 9.93
N LYS A 828 -25.78 -3.79 10.69
CA LYS A 828 -26.50 -4.24 11.90
C LYS A 828 -26.34 -3.23 13.03
N VAL A 829 -25.15 -2.65 13.18
CA VAL A 829 -24.90 -1.59 14.17
C VAL A 829 -25.71 -0.34 13.84
N ILE A 830 -25.78 0.07 12.57
CA ILE A 830 -26.62 1.21 12.16
C ILE A 830 -28.09 0.98 12.52
N ARG A 831 -28.63 -0.22 12.26
CA ARG A 831 -30.00 -0.56 12.67
C ARG A 831 -30.19 -0.52 14.18
N LEU A 832 -29.20 -1.02 14.93
CA LEU A 832 -29.20 -0.96 16.39
C LEU A 832 -29.21 0.49 16.89
N LEU A 833 -28.34 1.36 16.37
CA LEU A 833 -28.27 2.77 16.74
C LEU A 833 -29.56 3.52 16.39
N LYS A 834 -30.16 3.25 15.21
CA LYS A 834 -31.46 3.79 14.81
C LYS A 834 -32.58 3.37 15.77
N ALA A 835 -32.52 2.15 16.32
CA ALA A 835 -33.45 1.69 17.35
C ALA A 835 -33.19 2.38 18.70
N ILE A 836 -31.93 2.47 19.15
CA ILE A 836 -31.55 3.16 20.39
C ILE A 836 -32.04 4.61 20.37
N ARG A 837 -31.91 5.31 19.23
CA ARG A 837 -32.37 6.70 19.06
C ARG A 837 -33.87 6.92 19.36
N THR A 838 -34.69 5.87 19.31
CA THR A 838 -36.13 5.97 19.62
C THR A 838 -36.46 5.86 21.11
N GLU A 839 -35.46 5.66 21.97
CA GLU A 839 -35.60 5.55 23.42
C GLU A 839 -35.93 6.91 24.06
N PRO A 840 -37.11 7.08 24.70
CA PRO A 840 -37.54 8.37 25.27
C PRO A 840 -36.67 8.88 26.42
N ARG A 841 -35.85 8.02 27.02
CA ARG A 841 -34.96 8.37 28.15
C ARG A 841 -33.67 9.09 27.70
N LEU A 842 -33.42 9.21 26.39
CA LEU A 842 -32.25 9.91 25.86
C LEU A 842 -32.43 11.43 25.93
N THR A 843 -31.32 12.15 26.10
CA THR A 843 -31.29 13.61 25.97
C THR A 843 -30.99 14.02 24.53
N ASP A 844 -31.31 15.27 24.16
CA ASP A 844 -31.01 15.83 22.83
C ASP A 844 -29.52 15.66 22.44
N ASP A 845 -28.60 15.94 23.37
CA ASP A 845 -27.15 15.73 23.16
C ASP A 845 -26.78 14.27 22.86
N GLN A 846 -27.50 13.31 23.47
CA GLN A 846 -27.26 11.89 23.26
C GLN A 846 -27.80 11.44 21.90
N GLU A 847 -28.95 11.97 21.48
CA GLU A 847 -29.49 11.75 20.14
C GLU A 847 -28.55 12.30 19.06
N GLU A 848 -27.99 13.50 19.25
CA GLU A 848 -27.01 14.08 18.32
C GLU A 848 -25.76 13.21 18.22
N LYS A 849 -25.24 12.72 19.35
CA LYS A 849 -24.13 11.75 19.36
C LYS A 849 -24.47 10.46 18.62
N ILE A 850 -25.68 9.93 18.78
CA ILE A 850 -26.13 8.74 18.04
C ILE A 850 -26.20 9.03 16.54
N ASN A 851 -26.71 10.20 16.12
CA ASN A 851 -26.73 10.60 14.72
C ASN A 851 -25.31 10.70 14.15
N LYS A 852 -24.37 11.25 14.93
CA LYS A 852 -22.95 11.28 14.57
C LYS A 852 -22.38 9.87 14.43
N LEU A 853 -22.66 8.96 15.37
CA LEU A 853 -22.26 7.57 15.26
C LEU A 853 -22.82 6.91 13.99
N ILE A 854 -24.11 7.09 13.71
CA ILE A 854 -24.74 6.56 12.49
C ILE A 854 -23.99 7.05 11.26
N SER A 855 -23.69 8.35 11.16
CA SER A 855 -22.91 8.94 10.07
C SER A 855 -21.51 8.35 9.95
N LEU A 856 -20.80 8.11 11.07
CA LEU A 856 -19.48 7.49 11.08
C LEU A 856 -19.49 6.04 10.57
N TRP A 857 -20.54 5.28 10.89
CA TRP A 857 -20.73 3.92 10.35
C TRP A 857 -21.23 3.91 8.92
N GLU A 858 -22.01 4.91 8.50
CA GLU A 858 -22.50 5.06 7.13
C GLU A 858 -21.39 5.48 6.16
N SER A 859 -20.45 6.33 6.60
CA SER A 859 -19.23 6.69 5.86
C SER A 859 -18.12 5.63 5.95
N GLY A 860 -18.18 4.77 6.97
CA GLY A 860 -17.25 3.66 7.14
C GLY A 860 -15.95 4.05 7.81
N GLU A 861 -15.98 5.12 8.60
CA GLU A 861 -14.84 5.57 9.38
C GLU A 861 -14.54 4.66 10.58
N ILE A 862 -15.45 3.74 10.94
CA ILE A 862 -15.26 2.86 12.09
C ILE A 862 -14.58 1.54 11.70
N PRO A 863 -13.48 1.15 12.38
CA PRO A 863 -12.86 -0.16 12.19
C PRO A 863 -13.82 -1.32 12.45
N SER A 864 -13.74 -2.35 11.61
CA SER A 864 -14.65 -3.51 11.60
C SER A 864 -14.68 -4.30 12.92
N LYS A 865 -13.63 -4.18 13.74
CA LYS A 865 -13.58 -4.77 15.09
C LYS A 865 -14.57 -4.11 16.05
N ILE A 866 -14.65 -2.78 16.06
CA ILE A 866 -15.55 -2.04 16.96
C ILE A 866 -17.00 -2.46 16.68
N SER A 867 -17.38 -2.61 15.41
CA SER A 867 -18.70 -3.11 15.03
C SER A 867 -18.98 -4.52 15.57
N LYS A 868 -17.98 -5.41 15.58
CA LYS A 868 -18.12 -6.76 16.17
C LYS A 868 -18.31 -6.69 17.68
N ASP A 869 -17.56 -5.83 18.36
CA ASP A 869 -17.62 -5.69 19.81
C ASP A 869 -18.95 -5.07 20.27
N VAL A 870 -19.45 -4.07 19.54
CA VAL A 870 -20.79 -3.48 19.76
C VAL A 870 -21.89 -4.55 19.64
N LEU A 871 -21.89 -5.34 18.56
CA LEU A 871 -22.88 -6.41 18.36
C LEU A 871 -22.75 -7.56 19.35
N LYS A 872 -21.56 -7.77 19.92
CA LYS A 872 -21.35 -8.75 20.99
C LYS A 872 -21.94 -8.22 22.29
N LYS A 873 -21.73 -6.95 22.60
CA LYS A 873 -22.24 -6.30 23.81
C LYS A 873 -23.75 -6.14 23.79
N SER A 874 -24.34 -5.84 22.64
CA SER A 874 -25.81 -5.73 22.47
C SER A 874 -26.58 -7.03 22.72
N LYS A 875 -25.89 -8.18 22.79
CA LYS A 875 -26.50 -9.47 23.16
C LYS A 875 -26.49 -9.73 24.67
N LEU A 876 -25.69 -8.97 25.41
CA LEU A 876 -25.47 -9.14 26.85
C LEU A 876 -26.23 -8.09 27.67
N VAL A 877 -26.39 -6.89 27.11
CA VAL A 877 -27.04 -5.77 27.77
C VAL A 877 -28.45 -5.62 27.22
N SER A 878 -29.46 -5.72 28.08
CA SER A 878 -30.88 -5.61 27.71
C SER A 878 -31.43 -4.19 27.86
N ASP A 879 -30.88 -3.38 28.76
CA ASP A 879 -31.31 -1.98 28.90
C ASP A 879 -30.67 -1.10 27.81
N VAL A 880 -31.51 -0.29 27.17
CA VAL A 880 -31.12 0.54 26.01
C VAL A 880 -30.18 1.67 26.42
N LEU A 881 -30.38 2.28 27.59
CA LEU A 881 -29.57 3.38 28.07
C LEU A 881 -28.19 2.88 28.53
N GLU A 882 -28.15 1.74 29.21
CA GLU A 882 -26.90 1.05 29.54
C GLU A 882 -26.12 0.67 28.27
N LEU A 883 -26.82 0.14 27.26
CA LEU A 883 -26.20 -0.21 25.97
C LEU A 883 -25.60 1.01 25.26
N TYR A 884 -26.26 2.18 25.33
CA TYR A 884 -25.70 3.43 24.82
C TYR A 884 -24.34 3.75 25.47
N TYR A 885 -24.25 3.73 26.81
CA TYR A 885 -22.99 4.01 27.50
C TYR A 885 -21.91 2.98 27.20
N GLU A 886 -22.27 1.71 27.04
CA GLU A 886 -21.32 0.67 26.64
C GLU A 886 -20.82 0.87 25.20
N ILE A 887 -21.67 1.32 24.27
CA ILE A 887 -21.23 1.70 22.91
C ILE A 887 -20.27 2.89 22.98
N MET A 888 -20.57 3.91 23.79
CA MET A 888 -19.70 5.08 23.97
C MET A 888 -18.33 4.72 24.56
N LYS A 889 -18.23 3.65 25.37
CA LYS A 889 -16.94 3.13 25.87
C LYS A 889 -16.15 2.38 24.79
N LEU A 890 -16.83 1.76 23.82
CA LEU A 890 -16.20 0.98 22.75
C LEU A 890 -15.72 1.84 21.59
N VAL A 891 -16.33 3.00 21.34
CA VAL A 891 -15.93 3.95 20.30
C VAL A 891 -14.97 4.99 20.89
N PRO A 892 -13.71 5.06 20.45
CA PRO A 892 -12.76 6.03 20.99
C PRO A 892 -13.21 7.48 20.77
N SER A 893 -12.87 8.37 21.71
CA SER A 893 -13.28 9.79 21.70
C SER A 893 -12.86 10.53 20.43
N THR A 894 -11.71 10.18 19.85
CA THR A 894 -11.17 10.74 18.61
C THR A 894 -12.14 10.62 17.44
N TYR A 895 -13.03 9.62 17.44
CA TYR A 895 -14.05 9.47 16.39
C TYR A 895 -15.15 10.53 16.46
N PHE A 896 -15.31 11.17 17.61
CA PHE A 896 -16.27 12.25 17.81
C PHE A 896 -15.67 13.64 17.53
N GLU A 897 -14.39 13.73 17.20
CA GLU A 897 -13.78 14.98 16.76
C GLU A 897 -14.04 15.19 15.26
N THR A 898 -14.30 16.43 14.86
CA THR A 898 -14.44 16.80 13.45
C THR A 898 -13.08 16.66 12.77
N ARG A 899 -13.03 15.97 11.60
CA ARG A 899 -11.85 16.03 10.73
C ARG A 899 -11.60 17.51 10.43
N GLN A 900 -10.51 18.07 10.95
CA GLN A 900 -10.00 19.33 10.40
C GLN A 900 -9.60 19.01 8.97
N SER A 901 -10.40 19.44 7.99
CA SER A 901 -9.91 19.50 6.62
C SER A 901 -8.74 20.46 6.62
N VAL A 902 -7.54 19.91 6.44
CA VAL A 902 -6.36 20.74 6.22
C VAL A 902 -6.57 21.35 4.84
N ARG A 903 -7.11 22.57 4.82
CA ARG A 903 -7.15 23.42 3.62
C ARG A 903 -5.75 23.64 3.07
#